data_AF-A0A8H2WC21-F1
#
_entry.id   AF-A0A8H2WC21-F1
#
_cell.length_a   1.000
_cell.length_b   1.000
_cell.length_c   1.000
_cell.angle_alpha   90.00
_cell.angle_beta   90.00
_cell.angle_gamma   90.00
#
_symmetry.space_group_name_H-M   'P 1'
#
loop_
_entity.id
_entity.type
_entity.pdbx_description
1 polymer ?
#
loop_
_entity_poly.entity_id
_entity_poly.type
_entity_poly.pdbx_seq_one_letter_code
_entity_poly.pdbx_strand_id
1 'polypeptide(L)'
;MTACGSAALVANSTSIMELTIASFNIRYDTQAFNIVPIGSEGGIFPQVNVSNVEWGERPWYQRRGPLVDQVLWENPSVIGFQEVLWNQIGDLAELLGEGWDWTGVCRNDGKRQGEAVPIFWRKDIATLQSVEHFWLSTTPEKPGSIGWDAGQTRMATLAEFKTVESNLPFYVFNTHYDERGLQARTESSKLILKHVNELVDRVSPSGSAPLIFLVGDLNSPDTEDGYRSLTRWRYVDDGARSKQDGHTFFLDSRHELHTRVSNFNAARLLGARYGDWLATFTGFGEHDHRNVIDVVLVADTGAVAAVSPSSKHTIGEAQAVLQTTQKQWAVTRYGVIPNRFEGGFLACLNYDTKNAATLFSFLPPGQRYHVATENDPSAFVTRTISIHFKGVIRLPLRPTTSSTMNRTLALRLARRAQLPKQLVKAVNSRAASGTAPEAPDQARYGHLRGAPSSAITTKMHFFNSVLESKSIPTYQVMDSSGAVIEGAEVPEIDKDFARRMYEKMLLLPALDTVLYNMTSHGEEASVIGSAAALSDTDEVLGQYREMGVLLWRDFGIARVMAQCCGNEADKSTKGRQMPVHFSSPDHHFHTISSPLATQIPQAAGVAYALKRDPARRGKDVAVCYFGDGAASEGDFHAGLGMASVLGGRKQSLVCTCFSGIDRNQASVFICRNNGFAISTPTTEQYAGDGIASRGPGYGMTTIRVDGNDVLAVLGAVREARRRALAGGDGGQAVLVECMSYRVGHHSTSDDSFAYRPKQEVEDWKKIDNPHYRFRKFLESRGWWSHEEEEALKAEQKRQVMEEFKKAEAMKRPPLSELFTDVYEDGNSGEPWNVSEQRAELKAHLDKYGNVWEPYIKELAKFK
;
A
#
# COMPACT_ATOMS: atom_id res chain seq x y z
N MET A 1 -33.61 18.86 -55.88
CA MET A 1 -34.01 20.06 -55.12
C MET A 1 -34.03 19.61 -53.67
N THR A 2 -33.20 20.06 -52.74
CA THR A 2 -32.53 21.36 -52.55
C THR A 2 -31.24 21.10 -51.76
N ALA A 3 -30.18 21.83 -52.08
CA ALA A 3 -28.88 21.76 -51.44
C ALA A 3 -28.88 22.40 -50.05
N CYS A 4 -28.11 21.87 -49.11
CA CYS A 4 -27.46 22.70 -48.08
C CYS A 4 -26.22 22.01 -47.48
N GLY A 5 -25.05 22.60 -47.73
CA GLY A 5 -24.01 22.81 -46.72
C GLY A 5 -23.21 21.62 -46.22
N SER A 6 -22.06 21.38 -46.86
CA SER A 6 -20.89 20.77 -46.23
C SER A 6 -20.46 21.56 -44.99
N ALA A 7 -20.56 20.96 -43.81
CA ALA A 7 -19.82 21.38 -42.62
C ALA A 7 -18.89 20.24 -42.20
N ALA A 8 -17.61 20.37 -42.55
CA ALA A 8 -16.56 19.55 -42.00
C ALA A 8 -16.49 19.81 -40.49
N LEU A 9 -16.98 18.87 -39.67
CA LEU A 9 -16.67 18.82 -38.25
C LEU A 9 -15.23 18.33 -38.12
N VAL A 10 -14.30 19.28 -38.16
CA VAL A 10 -12.94 19.11 -37.66
C VAL A 10 -13.06 18.77 -36.19
N ALA A 11 -12.84 17.50 -35.84
CA ALA A 11 -12.68 17.09 -34.45
C ALA A 11 -11.34 17.63 -33.95
N ASN A 12 -11.32 18.89 -33.50
CA ASN A 12 -10.25 19.42 -32.67
C ASN A 12 -10.31 18.69 -31.33
N SER A 13 -9.39 17.77 -31.08
CA SER A 13 -9.12 17.30 -29.73
C SER A 13 -8.48 18.45 -28.96
N THR A 14 -9.26 19.18 -28.16
CA THR A 14 -8.71 20.06 -27.14
C THR A 14 -8.16 19.18 -26.02
N SER A 15 -6.85 18.95 -26.02
CA SER A 15 -6.16 18.44 -24.83
C SER A 15 -6.37 19.47 -23.72
N ILE A 16 -7.14 19.10 -22.70
CA ILE A 16 -7.28 19.90 -21.49
C ILE A 16 -6.02 19.62 -20.65
N MET A 17 -5.13 20.60 -20.56
CA MET A 17 -3.93 20.52 -19.72
C MET A 17 -4.30 20.73 -18.26
N GLU A 18 -3.90 19.77 -17.41
CA GLU A 18 -4.21 19.73 -15.98
C GLU A 18 -3.05 20.33 -15.16
N LEU A 19 -3.30 21.44 -14.46
CA LEU A 19 -2.36 22.07 -13.53
C LEU A 19 -2.63 21.63 -12.10
N THR A 20 -1.58 21.35 -11.34
CA THR A 20 -1.66 21.04 -9.91
C THR A 20 -0.72 21.93 -9.09
N ILE A 21 -1.23 22.60 -8.06
CA ILE A 21 -0.52 23.67 -7.32
C ILE A 21 -0.42 23.33 -5.83
N ALA A 22 0.80 23.35 -5.28
CA ALA A 22 1.05 23.00 -3.88
C ALA A 22 1.80 24.08 -3.08
N SER A 23 1.57 24.11 -1.77
CA SER A 23 2.43 24.79 -0.78
C SER A 23 3.03 23.77 0.19
N PHE A 24 4.26 23.96 0.66
CA PHE A 24 4.89 23.08 1.66
C PHE A 24 5.88 23.84 2.53
N ASN A 25 5.52 24.06 3.80
CA ASN A 25 6.44 24.58 4.81
C ASN A 25 7.37 23.44 5.27
N ILE A 26 8.67 23.57 4.97
CA ILE A 26 9.67 22.54 5.31
C ILE A 26 10.22 22.66 6.72
N ARG A 27 9.83 23.72 7.45
CA ARG A 27 10.14 23.94 8.86
C ARG A 27 11.64 24.21 9.14
N TYR A 28 11.90 25.06 10.13
CA TYR A 28 13.21 25.61 10.47
C TYR A 28 14.19 24.59 11.07
N ASP A 29 15.23 24.26 10.30
CA ASP A 29 16.33 23.44 10.80
C ASP A 29 17.22 24.20 11.79
N THR A 30 17.10 23.88 13.08
CA THR A 30 17.98 24.38 14.14
C THR A 30 19.45 23.98 13.97
N GLN A 31 19.77 23.02 13.09
CA GLN A 31 21.11 22.54 12.78
C GLN A 31 21.55 22.83 11.34
N ALA A 32 20.93 23.82 10.70
CA ALA A 32 21.16 24.28 9.34
C ALA A 32 22.62 24.33 8.84
N PHE A 33 23.57 24.63 9.75
CA PHE A 33 24.99 24.79 9.43
C PHE A 33 25.77 23.48 9.39
N ASN A 34 25.16 22.36 9.78
CA ASN A 34 25.75 21.03 9.72
C ASN A 34 25.49 20.39 8.34
N ILE A 35 26.35 20.71 7.37
CA ILE A 35 26.18 20.27 5.98
C ILE A 35 26.61 18.80 5.85
N VAL A 36 25.64 17.91 5.64
CA VAL A 36 25.85 16.48 5.33
C VAL A 36 25.63 16.27 3.83
N PRO A 37 26.63 15.87 3.03
CA PRO A 37 26.43 15.62 1.59
C PRO A 37 25.38 14.53 1.30
N ILE A 38 24.63 14.65 0.20
CA ILE A 38 23.71 13.60 -0.26
C ILE A 38 24.48 12.31 -0.55
N GLY A 39 23.96 11.17 -0.10
CA GLY A 39 24.61 9.87 -0.24
C GLY A 39 25.72 9.57 0.78
N SER A 40 25.95 10.45 1.76
CA SER A 40 26.81 10.19 2.93
C SER A 40 26.04 9.77 4.19
N GLU A 41 24.72 9.59 4.04
CA GLU A 41 23.79 9.09 5.06
C GLU A 41 24.20 7.66 5.45
N GLY A 42 24.88 7.51 6.59
CA GLY A 42 25.50 6.25 7.04
C GLY A 42 26.94 6.40 7.54
N GLY A 43 27.57 7.57 7.34
CA GLY A 43 28.82 7.92 8.02
C GLY A 43 28.61 8.15 9.53
N ILE A 44 29.63 7.85 10.35
CA ILE A 44 29.63 8.20 11.78
C ILE A 44 29.83 9.72 11.88
N PHE A 45 28.73 10.47 12.01
CA PHE A 45 28.77 11.88 12.36
C PHE A 45 28.72 12.02 13.88
N PRO A 46 29.42 13.00 14.48
CA PRO A 46 29.37 13.20 15.92
C PRO A 46 27.91 13.40 16.35
N GLN A 47 27.42 12.53 17.23
CA GLN A 47 26.09 12.69 17.81
C GLN A 47 26.08 14.00 18.61
N VAL A 48 25.29 14.95 18.14
CA VAL A 48 25.06 16.21 18.84
C VAL A 48 24.06 15.93 19.96
N ASN A 49 24.34 16.47 21.14
CA ASN A 49 23.56 16.24 22.34
C ASN A 49 22.12 16.78 22.19
N VAL A 50 21.17 15.87 21.91
CA VAL A 50 19.72 16.15 21.75
C VAL A 50 18.96 16.17 23.08
N SER A 51 19.66 16.21 24.22
CA SER A 51 19.07 16.05 25.55
C SER A 51 18.09 17.16 25.99
N ASN A 52 17.80 18.17 25.16
CA ASN A 52 16.94 19.31 25.50
C ASN A 52 15.88 19.67 24.44
N VAL A 53 15.58 18.78 23.49
CA VAL A 53 14.55 19.06 22.46
C VAL A 53 13.36 18.14 22.67
N GLU A 54 12.58 18.37 23.73
CA GLU A 54 11.28 17.71 23.93
C GLU A 54 10.26 18.13 22.85
N TRP A 55 10.50 19.25 22.17
CA TRP A 55 9.75 19.72 21.00
C TRP A 55 10.70 20.47 20.04
N GLY A 56 10.99 19.90 18.87
CA GLY A 56 11.81 20.55 17.86
C GLY A 56 12.14 19.63 16.69
N GLU A 57 12.34 20.24 15.53
CA GLU A 57 12.46 19.55 14.25
C GLU A 57 13.74 18.72 14.17
N ARG A 58 13.66 17.55 13.53
CA ARG A 58 14.83 16.71 13.27
C ARG A 58 15.85 17.46 12.38
N PRO A 59 17.14 17.11 12.42
CA PRO A 59 18.12 17.72 11.51
C PRO A 59 17.76 17.52 10.04
N TRP A 60 18.04 18.51 9.18
CA TRP A 60 17.67 18.49 7.75
C TRP A 60 18.11 17.22 7.01
N TYR A 61 19.31 16.70 7.28
CA TYR A 61 19.83 15.51 6.60
C TYR A 61 18.98 14.25 6.81
N GLN A 62 18.24 14.15 7.92
CA GLN A 62 17.31 13.04 8.19
C GLN A 62 15.95 13.26 7.51
N ARG A 63 15.58 14.53 7.27
CA ARG A 63 14.25 14.91 6.77
C ARG A 63 14.19 15.03 5.25
N ARG A 64 15.29 15.45 4.61
CA ARG A 64 15.32 15.80 3.17
C ARG A 64 14.85 14.68 2.23
N GLY A 65 15.21 13.43 2.51
CA GLY A 65 14.81 12.26 1.70
C GLY A 65 13.29 12.02 1.77
N PRO A 66 12.74 11.73 2.96
CA PRO A 66 11.31 11.53 3.13
C PRO A 66 10.44 12.72 2.67
N LEU A 67 10.92 13.95 2.88
CA LEU A 67 10.24 15.16 2.43
C LEU A 67 10.13 15.21 0.90
N VAL A 68 11.23 14.94 0.19
CA VAL A 68 11.23 14.92 -1.28
C VAL A 68 10.41 13.75 -1.82
N ASP A 69 10.46 12.58 -1.18
CA ASP A 69 9.60 11.44 -1.55
C ASP A 69 8.12 11.82 -1.49
N GLN A 70 7.71 12.62 -0.49
CA GLN A 70 6.34 13.10 -0.40
C GLN A 70 5.98 14.06 -1.56
N VAL A 71 6.90 14.93 -1.97
CA VAL A 71 6.69 15.83 -3.12
C VAL A 71 6.58 15.02 -4.41
N LEU A 72 7.43 14.01 -4.61
CA LEU A 72 7.39 13.12 -5.77
C LEU A 72 6.12 12.25 -5.80
N TRP A 73 5.67 11.80 -4.63
CA TRP A 73 4.42 11.05 -4.46
C TRP A 73 3.19 11.88 -4.84
N GLU A 74 3.09 13.10 -4.28
CA GLU A 74 1.97 13.99 -4.54
C GLU A 74 2.03 14.62 -5.94
N ASN A 75 3.21 14.65 -6.56
CA ASN A 75 3.50 15.01 -7.94
C ASN A 75 2.87 16.35 -8.41
N PRO A 76 3.07 17.48 -7.69
CA PRO A 76 2.53 18.77 -8.10
C PRO A 76 3.18 19.28 -9.39
N SER A 77 2.45 20.10 -10.16
CA SER A 77 2.99 20.79 -11.34
C SER A 77 3.90 21.94 -10.92
N VAL A 78 3.48 22.68 -9.88
CA VAL A 78 4.23 23.77 -9.24
C VAL A 78 4.05 23.70 -7.73
N ILE A 79 5.13 23.88 -6.98
CA ILE A 79 5.15 23.88 -5.53
C ILE A 79 5.95 25.07 -4.98
N GLY A 80 5.39 25.77 -4.00
CA GLY A 80 6.11 26.79 -3.23
C GLY A 80 6.55 26.24 -1.87
N PHE A 81 7.84 26.36 -1.55
CA PHE A 81 8.36 25.98 -0.24
C PHE A 81 8.58 27.19 0.68
N GLN A 82 8.45 26.99 1.99
CA GLN A 82 8.70 28.01 3.02
C GLN A 82 9.77 27.53 4.01
N GLU A 83 10.49 28.48 4.63
CA GLU A 83 11.56 28.22 5.62
C GLU A 83 12.82 27.54 5.05
N VAL A 84 13.07 27.70 3.74
CA VAL A 84 14.16 26.99 3.06
C VAL A 84 15.49 27.76 3.13
N LEU A 85 16.55 27.12 3.60
CA LEU A 85 17.90 27.68 3.58
C LEU A 85 18.63 27.37 2.27
N TRP A 86 19.65 28.16 1.96
CA TRP A 86 20.34 28.09 0.66
C TRP A 86 20.90 26.69 0.32
N ASN A 87 21.47 25.98 1.28
CA ASN A 87 21.95 24.60 1.11
C ASN A 87 20.80 23.62 0.85
N GLN A 88 19.67 23.81 1.54
CA GLN A 88 18.49 22.96 1.40
C GLN A 88 17.85 23.10 0.02
N ILE A 89 17.91 24.28 -0.61
CA ILE A 89 17.48 24.47 -2.00
C ILE A 89 18.27 23.56 -2.95
N GLY A 90 19.60 23.48 -2.75
CA GLY A 90 20.48 22.60 -3.53
C GLY A 90 20.10 21.13 -3.35
N ASP A 91 19.87 20.70 -2.11
CA ASP A 91 19.46 19.33 -1.81
C ASP A 91 18.10 18.98 -2.42
N LEU A 92 17.12 19.89 -2.33
CA LEU A 92 15.80 19.73 -2.95
C LEU A 92 15.92 19.57 -4.47
N ALA A 93 16.73 20.41 -5.12
CA ALA A 93 16.94 20.35 -6.56
C ALA A 93 17.62 19.06 -7.01
N GLU A 94 18.60 18.58 -6.24
CA GLU A 94 19.30 17.33 -6.54
C GLU A 94 18.38 16.11 -6.36
N LEU A 95 17.64 16.04 -5.24
CA LEU A 95 16.77 14.91 -4.91
C LEU A 95 15.50 14.84 -5.76
N LEU A 96 14.90 15.97 -6.12
CA LEU A 96 13.77 16.02 -7.07
C LEU A 96 14.21 15.62 -8.49
N GLY A 97 15.49 15.84 -8.81
CA GLY A 97 16.14 15.38 -10.02
C GLY A 97 15.86 16.24 -11.26
N GLU A 98 16.42 15.81 -12.40
CA GLU A 98 16.48 16.59 -13.64
C GLU A 98 15.11 16.90 -14.28
N GLY A 99 14.01 16.33 -13.80
CA GLY A 99 12.65 16.65 -14.28
C GLY A 99 12.12 17.98 -13.74
N TRP A 100 12.73 18.48 -12.67
CA TRP A 100 12.32 19.70 -11.97
C TRP A 100 13.28 20.86 -12.25
N ASP A 101 12.78 22.06 -12.03
CA ASP A 101 13.54 23.30 -12.06
C ASP A 101 13.00 24.24 -10.97
N TRP A 102 13.77 25.26 -10.58
CA TRP A 102 13.42 26.10 -9.45
C TRP A 102 13.91 27.55 -9.58
N THR A 103 13.30 28.44 -8.81
CA THR A 103 13.70 29.85 -8.69
C THR A 103 13.47 30.38 -7.28
N GLY A 104 14.29 31.31 -6.82
CA GLY A 104 14.23 31.85 -5.46
C GLY A 104 15.53 32.52 -5.01
N VAL A 105 15.43 33.44 -4.06
CA VAL A 105 16.57 34.04 -3.35
C VAL A 105 16.31 34.05 -1.86
N CYS A 106 17.39 34.15 -1.06
CA CYS A 106 17.28 34.24 0.38
C CYS A 106 17.00 35.68 0.86
N ARG A 107 16.22 35.79 1.95
CA ARG A 107 15.59 37.03 2.39
C ARG A 107 16.56 38.08 2.96
N ASN A 108 17.74 37.74 3.49
CA ASN A 108 18.57 38.74 4.16
C ASN A 108 19.41 39.58 3.20
N ASP A 109 19.80 39.03 2.05
CA ASP A 109 20.71 39.69 1.10
C ASP A 109 20.22 39.65 -0.36
N GLY A 110 19.08 39.00 -0.62
CA GLY A 110 18.58 38.78 -1.99
C GLY A 110 19.47 37.84 -2.79
N LYS A 111 20.28 37.03 -2.11
CA LYS A 111 21.19 36.05 -2.70
C LYS A 111 21.09 34.74 -1.92
N ARG A 112 21.90 34.56 -0.87
CA ARG A 112 22.12 33.27 -0.19
C ARG A 112 22.02 33.33 1.33
N GLN A 113 21.76 34.50 1.93
CA GLN A 113 21.69 34.65 3.38
C GLN A 113 20.25 34.67 3.89
N GLY A 114 19.98 33.87 4.92
CA GLY A 114 18.65 33.71 5.52
C GLY A 114 17.79 32.67 4.80
N GLU A 115 16.55 32.53 5.27
CA GLU A 115 15.54 31.67 4.63
C GLU A 115 15.08 32.25 3.29
N ALA A 116 14.60 31.38 2.43
CA ALA A 116 14.01 31.66 1.13
C ALA A 116 12.59 31.10 1.06
N VAL A 117 11.85 31.61 0.08
CA VAL A 117 10.54 31.10 -0.34
C VAL A 117 10.61 30.70 -1.82
N PRO A 118 11.33 29.61 -2.16
CA PRO A 118 11.56 29.23 -3.54
C PRO A 118 10.32 28.58 -4.17
N ILE A 119 10.24 28.62 -5.50
CA ILE A 119 9.20 27.95 -6.29
C ILE A 119 9.89 26.89 -7.15
N PHE A 120 9.41 25.65 -7.07
CA PHE A 120 9.83 24.52 -7.88
C PHE A 120 8.71 24.13 -8.84
N TRP A 121 9.07 23.71 -10.05
CA TRP A 121 8.10 23.25 -11.05
C TRP A 121 8.64 22.12 -11.91
N ARG A 122 7.72 21.39 -12.52
CA ARG A 122 8.00 20.35 -13.51
C ARG A 122 8.24 20.94 -14.90
N LYS A 123 9.40 20.66 -15.49
CA LYS A 123 9.80 21.21 -16.80
C LYS A 123 8.97 20.71 -17.96
N ASP A 124 8.33 19.55 -17.82
CA ASP A 124 7.44 19.00 -18.84
C ASP A 124 6.06 19.68 -18.84
N ILE A 125 5.71 20.45 -17.80
CA ILE A 125 4.43 21.13 -17.67
C ILE A 125 4.55 22.63 -17.95
N ALA A 126 5.58 23.29 -17.41
CA ALA A 126 5.72 24.74 -17.48
C ALA A 126 7.16 25.22 -17.74
N THR A 127 7.26 26.41 -18.34
CA THR A 127 8.51 27.14 -18.58
C THR A 127 8.46 28.50 -17.89
N LEU A 128 9.49 28.80 -17.10
CA LEU A 128 9.63 30.10 -16.44
C LEU A 128 9.90 31.19 -17.48
N GLN A 129 9.17 32.30 -17.40
CA GLN A 129 9.35 33.47 -18.26
C GLN A 129 10.11 34.58 -17.54
N SER A 130 9.68 34.88 -16.31
CA SER A 130 10.26 35.92 -15.48
C SER A 130 10.08 35.58 -14.00
N VAL A 131 10.96 36.14 -13.17
CA VAL A 131 10.86 36.05 -11.71
C VAL A 131 11.11 37.43 -11.11
N GLU A 132 10.32 37.77 -10.10
CA GLU A 132 10.46 38.99 -9.30
C GLU A 132 10.54 38.61 -7.83
N HIS A 133 11.40 39.32 -7.09
CA HIS A 133 11.54 39.16 -5.64
C HIS A 133 11.35 40.53 -5.00
N PHE A 134 10.53 40.58 -3.97
CA PHE A 134 10.30 41.80 -3.21
C PHE A 134 10.18 41.50 -1.72
N TRP A 135 10.59 42.47 -0.91
CA TRP A 135 10.59 42.39 0.53
C TRP A 135 9.29 42.94 1.10
N LEU A 136 8.77 42.27 2.11
CA LEU A 136 7.52 42.66 2.77
C LEU A 136 7.82 43.79 3.77
N SER A 137 8.05 44.98 3.23
CA SER A 137 8.44 46.18 3.97
C SER A 137 7.98 47.46 3.26
N THR A 138 8.31 48.61 3.85
CA THR A 138 8.11 49.93 3.24
C THR A 138 9.09 50.24 2.09
N THR A 139 10.14 49.43 1.92
CA THR A 139 11.14 49.52 0.84
C THR A 139 11.26 48.16 0.15
N PRO A 140 10.23 47.70 -0.57
CA PRO A 140 10.14 46.33 -1.09
C PRO A 140 11.22 45.96 -2.11
N GLU A 141 11.87 46.94 -2.72
CA GLU A 141 12.99 46.77 -3.65
C GLU A 141 14.34 46.54 -2.97
N LYS A 142 14.44 46.73 -1.65
CA LYS A 142 15.71 46.69 -0.91
C LYS A 142 15.89 45.33 -0.22
N PRO A 143 16.87 44.50 -0.66
CA PRO A 143 17.17 43.25 0.02
C PRO A 143 17.49 43.43 1.50
N GLY A 144 16.96 42.54 2.34
CA GLY A 144 17.19 42.57 3.78
C GLY A 144 16.29 43.50 4.57
N SER A 145 15.44 44.32 3.92
CA SER A 145 14.59 45.29 4.64
C SER A 145 13.57 44.60 5.54
N ILE A 146 13.52 45.02 6.81
CA ILE A 146 12.53 44.57 7.78
C ILE A 146 11.31 45.49 7.69
N GLY A 147 10.11 44.91 7.58
CA GLY A 147 8.87 45.67 7.43
C GLY A 147 8.15 45.91 8.75
N TRP A 148 7.67 47.15 8.95
CA TRP A 148 6.77 47.53 10.05
C TRP A 148 7.24 47.00 11.42
N ASP A 149 6.42 46.16 12.06
CA ASP A 149 6.67 45.52 13.36
C ASP A 149 7.18 44.07 13.22
N ALA A 150 7.65 43.66 12.04
CA ALA A 150 8.16 42.31 11.83
C ALA A 150 9.40 42.03 12.68
N GLY A 151 9.46 40.83 13.26
CA GLY A 151 10.61 40.38 14.04
C GLY A 151 11.85 40.11 13.18
N GLN A 152 11.66 39.85 11.89
CA GLN A 152 12.73 39.56 10.95
C GLN A 152 12.34 39.93 9.52
N THR A 153 13.33 39.91 8.62
CA THR A 153 13.12 40.14 7.19
C THR A 153 12.19 39.09 6.62
N ARG A 154 11.17 39.50 5.86
CA ARG A 154 10.24 38.62 5.12
C ARG A 154 10.16 39.06 3.66
N MET A 155 9.84 38.14 2.76
CA MET A 155 9.84 38.39 1.31
C MET A 155 8.83 37.51 0.60
N ALA A 156 8.56 37.85 -0.66
CA ALA A 156 7.79 37.02 -1.59
C ALA A 156 8.56 36.80 -2.89
N THR A 157 8.32 35.64 -3.52
CA THR A 157 8.79 35.31 -4.87
C THR A 157 7.58 35.26 -5.80
N LEU A 158 7.61 36.03 -6.88
CA LEU A 158 6.63 35.99 -7.95
C LEU A 158 7.26 35.35 -9.18
N ALA A 159 6.71 34.23 -9.65
CA ALA A 159 7.13 33.57 -10.87
C ALA A 159 6.03 33.63 -11.95
N GLU A 160 6.42 34.02 -13.16
CA GLU A 160 5.60 33.98 -14.36
C GLU A 160 5.94 32.73 -15.17
N PHE A 161 4.93 31.95 -15.51
CA PHE A 161 5.08 30.71 -16.26
C PHE A 161 4.26 30.73 -17.54
N LYS A 162 4.71 29.95 -18.53
CA LYS A 162 3.88 29.48 -19.63
C LYS A 162 3.84 27.96 -19.66
N THR A 163 2.66 27.40 -19.90
CA THR A 163 2.51 25.97 -20.10
C THR A 163 3.22 25.48 -21.37
N VAL A 164 3.85 24.31 -21.31
CA VAL A 164 4.63 23.76 -22.44
C VAL A 164 3.73 23.43 -23.63
N GLU A 165 2.60 22.75 -23.39
CA GLU A 165 1.73 22.27 -24.48
C GLU A 165 0.82 23.39 -25.05
N SER A 166 0.21 24.20 -24.18
CA SER A 166 -0.83 25.15 -24.57
C SER A 166 -0.34 26.61 -24.72
N ASN A 167 0.89 26.91 -24.26
CA ASN A 167 1.50 28.25 -24.26
C ASN A 167 0.63 29.31 -23.59
N LEU A 168 -0.11 28.90 -22.55
CA LEU A 168 -0.96 29.78 -21.79
C LEU A 168 -0.17 30.33 -20.57
N PRO A 169 -0.35 31.62 -20.17
CA PRO A 169 0.41 32.23 -19.07
C PRO A 169 -0.26 32.14 -17.68
N PHE A 170 0.46 31.69 -16.66
CA PHE A 170 -0.03 31.68 -15.27
C PHE A 170 1.05 32.16 -14.28
N TYR A 171 0.62 32.63 -13.11
CA TYR A 171 1.50 33.32 -12.15
C TYR A 171 1.37 32.70 -10.77
N VAL A 172 2.49 32.59 -10.06
CA VAL A 172 2.54 32.03 -8.70
C VAL A 172 3.34 32.97 -7.79
N PHE A 173 2.70 33.46 -6.74
CA PHE A 173 3.34 34.09 -5.59
C PHE A 173 3.60 33.03 -4.52
N ASN A 174 4.82 32.98 -3.99
CA ASN A 174 5.16 32.21 -2.80
C ASN A 174 5.67 33.15 -1.70
N THR A 175 5.20 32.98 -0.47
CA THR A 175 5.55 33.87 0.65
C THR A 175 5.61 33.16 2.01
N HIS A 176 6.25 33.80 2.97
CA HIS A 176 6.23 33.42 4.38
C HIS A 176 6.16 34.70 5.22
N TYR A 177 5.06 34.90 5.94
CA TYR A 177 4.78 36.10 6.73
C TYR A 177 5.46 36.08 8.09
N ASP A 178 5.45 37.22 8.77
CA ASP A 178 6.06 37.34 10.09
C ASP A 178 5.23 36.65 11.19
N GLU A 179 5.92 35.94 12.09
CA GLU A 179 5.30 35.22 13.20
C GLU A 179 4.84 36.18 14.32
N ARG A 180 5.48 37.35 14.47
CA ARG A 180 5.26 38.27 15.60
C ARG A 180 4.41 39.49 15.23
N GLY A 181 4.75 40.15 14.13
CA GLY A 181 4.21 41.45 13.76
C GLY A 181 2.83 41.39 13.10
N LEU A 182 1.77 41.76 13.85
CA LEU A 182 0.40 41.83 13.33
C LEU A 182 0.26 42.90 12.25
N GLN A 183 0.92 44.06 12.43
CA GLN A 183 0.89 45.13 11.44
C GLN A 183 1.62 44.68 10.17
N ALA A 184 2.75 44.01 10.30
CA ALA A 184 3.54 43.49 9.21
C ALA A 184 2.74 42.49 8.37
N ARG A 185 2.00 41.55 8.98
CA ARG A 185 1.11 40.63 8.25
C ARG A 185 0.02 41.37 7.46
N THR A 186 -0.61 42.35 8.08
CA THR A 186 -1.67 43.15 7.45
C THR A 186 -1.16 43.96 6.26
N GLU A 187 -0.05 44.67 6.44
CA GLU A 187 0.53 45.50 5.39
C GLU A 187 1.20 44.67 4.28
N SER A 188 1.73 43.50 4.61
CA SER A 188 2.21 42.51 3.63
C SER A 188 1.10 42.09 2.67
N SER A 189 -0.10 41.84 3.20
CA SER A 189 -1.25 41.50 2.36
C SER A 189 -1.68 42.63 1.44
N LYS A 190 -1.67 43.88 1.93
CA LYS A 190 -1.93 45.05 1.09
C LYS A 190 -0.88 45.21 -0.02
N LEU A 191 0.38 44.96 0.31
CA LEU A 191 1.48 45.00 -0.65
C LEU A 191 1.33 43.91 -1.73
N ILE A 192 1.01 42.67 -1.34
CA ILE A 192 0.74 41.59 -2.32
C ILE A 192 -0.43 41.96 -3.23
N LEU A 193 -1.54 42.49 -2.69
CA LEU A 193 -2.68 42.93 -3.51
C LEU A 193 -2.30 44.06 -4.47
N LYS A 194 -1.42 44.97 -4.05
CA LYS A 194 -0.88 46.00 -4.94
C LYS A 194 -0.11 45.39 -6.11
N HIS A 195 0.81 44.44 -5.85
CA HIS A 195 1.54 43.73 -6.90
C HIS A 195 0.62 42.92 -7.81
N VAL A 196 -0.43 42.30 -7.28
CA VAL A 196 -1.44 41.58 -8.07
C VAL A 196 -2.18 42.53 -9.00
N ASN A 197 -2.62 43.70 -8.51
CA ASN A 197 -3.31 44.68 -9.35
C ASN A 197 -2.38 45.24 -10.45
N GLU A 198 -1.14 45.59 -10.10
CA GLU A 198 -0.12 46.03 -11.08
C GLU A 198 0.17 44.95 -12.13
N LEU A 199 0.20 43.68 -11.71
CA LEU A 199 0.34 42.54 -12.62
C LEU A 199 -0.88 42.41 -13.54
N VAL A 200 -2.10 42.47 -13.01
CA VAL A 200 -3.34 42.42 -13.79
C VAL A 200 -3.39 43.54 -14.84
N ASP A 201 -3.06 44.77 -14.44
CA ASP A 201 -3.00 45.93 -15.33
C ASP A 201 -1.94 45.75 -16.42
N ARG A 202 -0.78 45.17 -16.07
CA ARG A 202 0.31 44.89 -17.01
C ARG A 202 -0.07 43.84 -18.06
N VAL A 203 -0.81 42.79 -17.67
CA VAL A 203 -1.01 41.59 -18.51
C VAL A 203 -2.39 41.51 -19.16
N SER A 204 -3.35 42.33 -18.72
CA SER A 204 -4.73 42.36 -19.26
C SER A 204 -5.23 43.75 -19.71
N PRO A 205 -4.49 44.51 -20.55
CA PRO A 205 -5.01 45.76 -21.12
C PRO A 205 -6.12 45.53 -22.17
N SER A 206 -6.33 44.28 -22.63
CA SER A 206 -7.20 43.93 -23.77
C SER A 206 -8.21 42.78 -23.50
N GLY A 207 -8.49 42.46 -22.23
CA GLY A 207 -9.65 41.63 -21.85
C GLY A 207 -9.43 40.12 -21.65
N SER A 208 -8.22 39.64 -21.30
CA SER A 208 -7.98 38.24 -20.90
C SER A 208 -7.51 38.17 -19.45
N ALA A 209 -8.37 37.68 -18.56
CA ALA A 209 -8.09 37.61 -17.14
C ALA A 209 -6.93 36.64 -16.82
N PRO A 210 -5.85 37.09 -16.15
CA PRO A 210 -4.71 36.23 -15.82
C PRO A 210 -5.04 35.27 -14.68
N LEU A 211 -4.45 34.06 -14.72
CA LEU A 211 -4.56 33.08 -13.64
C LEU A 211 -3.40 33.27 -12.64
N ILE A 212 -3.72 33.69 -11.42
CA ILE A 212 -2.74 34.05 -10.39
C ILE A 212 -3.01 33.24 -9.12
N PHE A 213 -1.98 32.55 -8.63
CA PHE A 213 -1.98 31.82 -7.37
C PHE A 213 -1.13 32.53 -6.33
N LEU A 214 -1.58 32.50 -5.08
CA LEU A 214 -0.77 32.82 -3.91
C LEU A 214 -0.66 31.58 -3.03
N VAL A 215 0.56 31.12 -2.80
CA VAL A 215 0.88 30.00 -1.91
C VAL A 215 1.78 30.49 -0.79
N GLY A 216 1.73 29.83 0.36
CA GLY A 216 2.67 30.08 1.43
C GLY A 216 2.10 30.02 2.84
N ASP A 217 2.97 30.33 3.80
CA ASP A 217 2.66 30.41 5.22
C ASP A 217 2.37 31.86 5.59
N LEU A 218 1.12 32.18 5.92
CA LEU A 218 0.71 33.55 6.25
C LEU A 218 0.92 33.92 7.71
N ASN A 219 1.24 33.00 8.63
CA ASN A 219 1.28 33.31 10.08
C ASN A 219 0.07 34.08 10.60
N SER A 220 -1.05 34.00 9.87
CA SER A 220 -2.27 34.78 10.07
C SER A 220 -3.45 33.83 9.97
N PRO A 221 -4.14 33.51 11.08
CA PRO A 221 -5.40 32.80 11.01
C PRO A 221 -6.46 33.61 10.24
N ASP A 222 -7.55 32.95 9.86
CA ASP A 222 -8.65 33.56 9.08
C ASP A 222 -9.45 34.63 9.86
N THR A 223 -9.19 34.75 11.16
CA THR A 223 -9.72 35.79 12.03
C THR A 223 -8.91 37.09 12.00
N GLU A 224 -7.66 37.06 11.53
CA GLU A 224 -6.75 38.21 11.53
C GLU A 224 -6.81 39.01 10.23
N ASP A 225 -6.49 40.31 10.33
CA ASP A 225 -6.51 41.25 9.21
C ASP A 225 -5.49 40.90 8.10
N GLY A 226 -4.38 40.24 8.44
CA GLY A 226 -3.43 39.69 7.46
C GLY A 226 -4.14 38.79 6.45
N TYR A 227 -4.88 37.80 6.93
CA TYR A 227 -5.66 36.90 6.08
C TYR A 227 -6.87 37.59 5.45
N ARG A 228 -7.68 38.27 6.28
CA ARG A 228 -8.95 38.89 5.84
C ARG A 228 -8.76 39.98 4.79
N SER A 229 -7.61 40.66 4.79
CA SER A 229 -7.28 41.65 3.75
C SER A 229 -7.20 41.01 2.37
N LEU A 230 -6.69 39.77 2.26
CA LEU A 230 -6.58 39.03 1.00
C LEU A 230 -7.94 38.48 0.55
N THR A 231 -8.75 37.96 1.48
CA THR A 231 -9.99 37.20 1.19
C THR A 231 -11.27 37.97 1.52
N ARG A 232 -11.19 39.30 1.49
CA ARG A 232 -12.18 40.24 2.09
C ARG A 232 -13.64 40.04 1.66
N TRP A 233 -13.90 39.32 0.57
CA TRP A 233 -15.23 38.96 0.09
C TRP A 233 -16.08 38.17 1.10
N ARG A 234 -15.47 37.39 1.99
CA ARG A 234 -16.17 36.42 2.86
C ARG A 234 -16.69 36.96 4.20
N TYR A 235 -16.11 38.04 4.73
CA TYR A 235 -16.33 38.44 6.14
C TYR A 235 -16.94 39.84 6.32
N VAL A 236 -17.52 40.41 5.24
CA VAL A 236 -18.23 41.69 5.29
C VAL A 236 -19.73 41.45 5.04
N ASP A 237 -20.59 41.95 5.94
CA ASP A 237 -22.05 41.88 5.80
C ASP A 237 -22.53 42.46 4.46
N ASP A 238 -23.50 41.79 3.83
CA ASP A 238 -24.05 42.11 2.50
C ASP A 238 -24.46 43.60 2.34
N GLY A 239 -24.82 44.28 3.43
CA GLY A 239 -25.29 45.66 3.46
C GLY A 239 -24.20 46.74 3.42
N ALA A 240 -22.92 46.41 3.61
CA ALA A 240 -21.80 47.38 3.59
C ALA A 240 -21.02 47.39 2.26
N ARG A 241 -21.49 46.65 1.25
CA ARG A 241 -20.85 46.52 -0.07
C ARG A 241 -21.01 47.81 -0.89
N SER A 242 -19.98 48.65 -0.90
CA SER A 242 -19.93 49.81 -1.81
C SER A 242 -19.56 49.37 -3.23
N LYS A 243 -20.12 50.03 -4.26
CA LYS A 243 -19.85 49.80 -5.68
C LYS A 243 -18.46 50.28 -6.16
N GLN A 244 -17.51 50.58 -5.25
CA GLN A 244 -16.28 51.32 -5.55
C GLN A 244 -14.95 50.59 -5.36
N ASP A 245 -14.91 49.32 -4.93
CA ASP A 245 -13.63 48.65 -4.70
C ASP A 245 -13.14 47.93 -5.97
N GLY A 246 -12.53 48.69 -6.90
CA GLY A 246 -11.89 48.18 -8.12
C GLY A 246 -10.60 47.39 -7.88
N HIS A 247 -10.53 46.60 -6.80
CA HIS A 247 -9.33 45.87 -6.39
C HIS A 247 -9.52 44.35 -6.53
N THR A 248 -8.55 43.68 -7.16
CA THR A 248 -8.46 42.21 -7.23
C THR A 248 -8.29 41.66 -5.82
N PHE A 249 -9.12 40.71 -5.43
CA PHE A 249 -9.02 39.97 -4.16
C PHE A 249 -8.73 38.49 -4.43
N PHE A 250 -8.41 37.74 -3.37
CA PHE A 250 -8.16 36.31 -3.46
C PHE A 250 -9.37 35.50 -2.97
N LEU A 251 -9.72 34.47 -3.74
CA LEU A 251 -10.67 33.43 -3.35
C LEU A 251 -9.99 32.43 -2.41
N ASP A 252 -10.64 32.15 -1.29
CA ASP A 252 -10.22 31.12 -0.35
C ASP A 252 -10.44 29.73 -0.96
N SER A 253 -9.35 29.06 -1.34
CA SER A 253 -9.43 27.76 -2.00
C SER A 253 -10.06 26.65 -1.14
N ARG A 254 -10.11 26.84 0.19
CA ARG A 254 -10.77 25.92 1.14
C ARG A 254 -12.29 26.03 1.07
N HIS A 255 -12.82 27.19 0.71
CA HIS A 255 -14.23 27.54 0.92
C HIS A 255 -14.98 28.09 -0.30
N GLU A 256 -14.30 28.65 -1.29
CA GLU A 256 -14.95 29.43 -2.36
C GLU A 256 -14.82 28.79 -3.73
N LEU A 257 -13.83 27.91 -3.94
CA LEU A 257 -13.63 27.24 -5.24
C LEU A 257 -14.59 26.08 -5.48
N HIS A 258 -15.23 25.52 -4.43
CA HIS A 258 -16.16 24.39 -4.55
C HIS A 258 -17.63 24.81 -4.80
N THR A 259 -17.95 26.11 -4.66
CA THR A 259 -19.31 26.66 -4.84
C THR A 259 -19.47 27.48 -6.13
N ARG A 260 -18.37 27.74 -6.87
CA ARG A 260 -18.38 28.50 -8.12
C ARG A 260 -18.01 27.58 -9.29
N VAL A 261 -18.95 27.29 -10.19
CA VAL A 261 -18.65 26.66 -11.49
C VAL A 261 -18.30 27.77 -12.46
N SER A 262 -17.15 27.68 -13.12
CA SER A 262 -16.76 28.69 -14.11
C SER A 262 -16.22 28.04 -15.39
N ASN A 263 -15.60 28.83 -16.28
CA ASN A 263 -14.72 28.33 -17.35
C ASN A 263 -13.53 27.47 -16.83
N PHE A 264 -13.44 27.35 -15.51
CA PHE A 264 -12.69 26.38 -14.73
C PHE A 264 -13.56 25.14 -14.55
N ASN A 265 -13.07 23.95 -14.93
CA ASN A 265 -13.84 22.70 -14.91
C ASN A 265 -14.10 22.20 -13.46
N ALA A 266 -14.89 22.94 -12.69
CA ALA A 266 -15.10 22.78 -11.26
C ALA A 266 -15.91 21.53 -10.90
N ALA A 267 -16.55 20.88 -11.87
CA ALA A 267 -17.27 19.62 -11.67
C ALA A 267 -16.36 18.44 -11.25
N ARG A 268 -15.03 18.57 -11.38
CA ARG A 268 -14.05 17.59 -10.86
C ARG A 268 -13.40 17.98 -9.53
N LEU A 269 -13.67 19.17 -9.00
CA LEU A 269 -13.00 19.71 -7.80
C LEU A 269 -13.55 19.19 -6.46
N LEU A 270 -14.48 18.23 -6.48
CA LEU A 270 -15.13 17.69 -5.28
C LEU A 270 -14.27 16.73 -4.44
N GLY A 271 -12.96 16.57 -4.72
CA GLY A 271 -12.12 15.63 -3.95
C GLY A 271 -10.60 15.73 -4.04
N ALA A 272 -10.01 16.77 -4.64
CA ALA A 272 -8.56 16.77 -4.94
C ALA A 272 -7.79 17.81 -4.11
N ARG A 273 -7.73 17.60 -2.78
CA ARG A 273 -6.79 18.31 -1.88
C ARG A 273 -5.53 17.44 -1.68
N TYR A 274 -4.42 18.04 -1.28
CA TYR A 274 -3.27 17.29 -0.77
C TYR A 274 -3.52 16.94 0.70
N GLY A 275 -3.79 15.66 1.01
CA GLY A 275 -4.08 15.17 2.37
C GLY A 275 -5.52 15.39 2.90
N ASP A 276 -5.84 14.72 4.02
CA ASP A 276 -7.16 14.71 4.67
C ASP A 276 -7.37 15.87 5.68
N TRP A 277 -6.34 16.68 5.95
CA TRP A 277 -6.35 17.71 7.00
C TRP A 277 -6.49 19.13 6.43
N LEU A 278 -7.16 20.02 7.18
CA LEU A 278 -7.49 21.39 6.76
C LEU A 278 -6.30 22.36 6.70
N ALA A 279 -5.12 21.99 7.23
CA ALA A 279 -3.87 22.76 7.19
C ALA A 279 -2.70 22.01 7.83
N THR A 280 -1.48 22.51 7.63
CA THR A 280 -0.39 22.39 8.60
C THR A 280 -0.61 23.37 9.76
N PHE A 281 -0.52 22.87 10.99
CA PHE A 281 -0.72 23.61 12.24
C PHE A 281 0.61 24.16 12.74
N THR A 282 0.65 25.37 13.31
CA THR A 282 1.92 26.02 13.72
C THR A 282 2.12 26.19 15.21
N GLY A 283 1.30 25.54 16.03
CA GLY A 283 1.36 25.72 17.46
C GLY A 283 2.06 24.59 18.22
N PHE A 284 3.06 24.94 19.02
CA PHE A 284 3.84 24.04 19.90
C PHE A 284 3.11 23.67 21.20
N GLY A 285 1.80 23.90 21.28
CA GLY A 285 0.99 23.70 22.48
C GLY A 285 -0.25 22.83 22.25
N GLU A 286 -0.69 22.15 23.30
CA GLU A 286 -1.86 21.26 23.36
C GLU A 286 -3.22 21.95 23.11
N HIS A 287 -3.23 23.22 22.67
CA HIS A 287 -4.43 24.00 22.31
C HIS A 287 -4.33 24.75 20.98
N ASP A 288 -3.21 24.64 20.28
CA ASP A 288 -2.76 25.59 19.26
C ASP A 288 -2.96 25.03 17.81
N HIS A 289 -3.51 23.82 17.75
CA HIS A 289 -3.86 23.01 16.58
C HIS A 289 -5.19 23.39 15.89
N ARG A 290 -5.59 24.68 15.93
CA ARG A 290 -6.83 25.14 15.24
C ARG A 290 -6.61 26.26 14.24
N ASN A 291 -5.42 26.86 14.19
CA ASN A 291 -5.14 27.99 13.31
C ASN A 291 -4.47 27.50 12.02
N VAL A 292 -5.28 27.43 10.95
CA VAL A 292 -4.81 27.18 9.59
C VAL A 292 -4.14 28.43 9.05
N ILE A 293 -2.84 28.38 8.81
CA ILE A 293 -2.09 29.55 8.32
C ILE A 293 -1.33 29.32 7.02
N ASP A 294 -1.12 28.07 6.62
CA ASP A 294 -0.65 27.70 5.28
C ASP A 294 -1.79 27.67 4.28
N VAL A 295 -1.59 28.28 3.12
CA VAL A 295 -2.67 28.54 2.16
C VAL A 295 -2.29 28.31 0.71
N VAL A 296 -3.31 28.04 -0.09
CA VAL A 296 -3.32 28.29 -1.54
C VAL A 296 -4.52 29.18 -1.80
N LEU A 297 -4.33 30.31 -2.47
CA LEU A 297 -5.38 31.27 -2.80
C LEU A 297 -5.33 31.59 -4.29
N VAL A 298 -6.49 31.88 -4.90
CA VAL A 298 -6.60 32.18 -6.34
C VAL A 298 -7.18 33.57 -6.51
N ALA A 299 -6.51 34.45 -7.26
CA ALA A 299 -7.02 35.81 -7.48
C ALA A 299 -8.32 35.80 -8.31
N ASP A 300 -9.33 36.55 -7.87
CA ASP A 300 -10.59 36.76 -8.61
C ASP A 300 -10.38 37.83 -9.69
N THR A 301 -9.72 37.44 -10.78
CA THR A 301 -9.41 38.32 -11.93
C THR A 301 -10.49 38.26 -13.01
N GLY A 302 -11.56 37.49 -12.79
CA GLY A 302 -12.50 37.09 -13.85
C GLY A 302 -12.05 35.87 -14.66
N ALA A 303 -10.85 35.33 -14.41
CA ALA A 303 -10.41 34.03 -14.95
C ALA A 303 -11.25 32.88 -14.36
N VAL A 304 -11.95 33.13 -13.25
CA VAL A 304 -12.84 32.23 -12.51
C VAL A 304 -14.22 32.90 -12.39
N ALA A 305 -15.13 32.66 -13.34
CA ALA A 305 -16.49 33.24 -13.36
C ALA A 305 -17.40 32.78 -12.19
N ALA A 306 -18.15 33.69 -11.57
CA ALA A 306 -19.14 33.33 -10.54
C ALA A 306 -20.49 32.89 -11.16
N VAL A 307 -21.14 31.87 -10.60
CA VAL A 307 -22.55 31.54 -10.88
C VAL A 307 -23.38 31.92 -9.65
N SER A 308 -24.48 32.66 -9.87
CA SER A 308 -25.37 33.11 -8.80
C SER A 308 -26.06 31.93 -8.10
N PRO A 309 -26.20 31.92 -6.76
CA PRO A 309 -26.83 30.81 -6.02
C PRO A 309 -28.34 30.67 -6.25
N SER A 310 -28.97 31.58 -6.99
CA SER A 310 -30.43 31.73 -7.03
C SER A 310 -31.14 31.03 -8.20
N SER A 311 -30.45 30.42 -9.17
CA SER A 311 -31.11 29.71 -10.27
C SER A 311 -31.16 28.20 -10.03
N LYS A 312 -32.33 27.71 -9.63
CA LYS A 312 -32.69 26.28 -9.74
C LYS A 312 -32.83 25.88 -11.22
N HIS A 313 -31.74 25.78 -11.99
CA HIS A 313 -31.80 25.20 -13.33
C HIS A 313 -30.57 24.33 -13.65
N THR A 314 -30.85 23.32 -14.47
CA THR A 314 -30.15 22.06 -14.74
C THR A 314 -28.72 22.16 -15.26
N ILE A 315 -27.94 21.10 -14.97
CA ILE A 315 -26.59 20.72 -15.47
C ILE A 315 -26.31 21.07 -16.96
N GLY A 316 -27.34 21.24 -17.79
CA GLY A 316 -27.23 21.61 -19.21
C GLY A 316 -26.71 23.02 -19.51
N GLU A 317 -26.93 24.02 -18.66
CA GLU A 317 -26.42 25.39 -18.91
C GLU A 317 -24.92 25.50 -18.64
N ALA A 318 -24.41 24.76 -17.65
CA ALA A 318 -22.97 24.63 -17.40
C ALA A 318 -22.24 23.98 -18.59
N GLN A 319 -22.91 23.09 -19.33
CA GLN A 319 -22.38 22.48 -20.55
C GLN A 319 -22.40 23.42 -21.77
N ALA A 320 -23.29 24.42 -21.81
CA ALA A 320 -23.36 25.37 -22.91
C ALA A 320 -22.21 26.40 -22.88
N VAL A 321 -21.70 26.75 -21.70
CA VAL A 321 -20.54 27.64 -21.53
C VAL A 321 -19.24 26.99 -22.05
N LEU A 322 -19.16 25.65 -22.06
CA LEU A 322 -18.01 24.86 -22.54
C LEU A 322 -17.79 24.92 -24.08
N GLN A 323 -18.71 25.50 -24.85
CA GLN A 323 -18.64 25.53 -26.32
C GLN A 323 -18.01 26.81 -26.91
N THR A 324 -17.17 27.52 -26.15
CA THR A 324 -16.42 28.67 -26.67
C THR A 324 -14.99 28.28 -27.05
N THR A 325 -14.57 28.65 -28.26
CA THR A 325 -13.30 28.29 -28.93
C THR A 325 -12.01 28.89 -28.32
N GLN A 326 -12.01 29.30 -27.04
CA GLN A 326 -10.81 29.79 -26.35
C GLN A 326 -10.10 28.66 -25.59
N LYS A 327 -8.77 28.63 -25.63
CA LYS A 327 -7.95 27.73 -24.80
C LYS A 327 -8.24 28.04 -23.31
N GLN A 328 -8.67 27.04 -22.54
CA GLN A 328 -9.06 27.20 -21.13
C GLN A 328 -8.03 26.56 -20.17
N TRP A 329 -8.01 27.06 -18.94
CA TRP A 329 -7.25 26.51 -17.83
C TRP A 329 -8.02 25.37 -17.15
N ALA A 330 -7.35 24.26 -16.84
CA ALA A 330 -7.89 23.27 -15.92
C ALA A 330 -6.91 23.04 -14.77
N VAL A 331 -7.26 23.51 -13.57
CA VAL A 331 -6.54 23.14 -12.35
C VAL A 331 -7.27 21.95 -11.76
N THR A 332 -6.58 20.83 -11.57
CA THR A 332 -7.21 19.57 -11.16
C THR A 332 -6.91 19.18 -9.73
N ARG A 333 -5.89 19.76 -9.10
CA ARG A 333 -5.54 19.53 -7.70
C ARG A 333 -4.83 20.75 -7.10
N TYR A 334 -5.18 21.11 -5.87
CA TYR A 334 -4.44 22.15 -5.14
C TYR A 334 -4.49 21.91 -3.64
N GLY A 335 -3.52 22.44 -2.89
CA GLY A 335 -3.53 22.37 -1.42
C GLY A 335 -2.15 22.46 -0.77
N VAL A 336 -2.12 22.28 0.54
CA VAL A 336 -0.89 22.27 1.33
C VAL A 336 -0.46 20.83 1.53
N ILE A 337 0.80 20.51 1.22
CA ILE A 337 1.36 19.18 1.49
C ILE A 337 1.71 19.13 2.99
N PRO A 338 1.13 18.21 3.78
CA PRO A 338 1.38 18.17 5.21
C PRO A 338 2.78 17.64 5.51
N ASN A 339 3.52 18.27 6.42
CA ASN A 339 4.79 17.71 6.90
C ASN A 339 4.53 16.51 7.84
N ARG A 340 4.42 15.30 7.28
CA ARG A 340 4.00 14.08 8.01
C ARG A 340 5.11 13.48 8.89
N PHE A 341 6.33 14.00 8.84
CA PHE A 341 7.50 13.39 9.46
C PHE A 341 7.91 14.03 10.80
N GLU A 342 7.29 15.16 11.15
CA GLU A 342 7.68 15.98 12.32
C GLU A 342 6.70 15.94 13.48
N GLY A 343 5.47 15.46 13.26
CA GLY A 343 4.59 15.05 14.36
C GLY A 343 4.93 13.62 14.76
N GLY A 344 5.23 13.39 16.05
CA GLY A 344 5.53 12.05 16.57
C GLY A 344 4.60 10.99 15.95
N PHE A 345 5.19 10.06 15.22
CA PHE A 345 4.54 9.02 14.41
C PHE A 345 3.71 8.01 15.24
N LEU A 346 3.40 8.35 16.51
CA LEU A 346 2.62 7.57 17.46
C LEU A 346 1.41 8.32 18.03
N ALA A 347 1.29 9.64 17.87
CA ALA A 347 0.16 10.39 18.45
C ALA A 347 -1.10 10.42 17.56
N CYS A 348 -0.96 10.39 16.23
CA CYS A 348 -2.09 10.55 15.31
C CYS A 348 -2.70 9.24 14.76
N LEU A 349 -2.07 8.08 15.02
CA LEU A 349 -2.65 6.77 14.68
C LEU A 349 -3.82 6.36 15.61
N ASN A 350 -4.06 7.10 16.68
CA ASN A 350 -5.17 6.85 17.60
C ASN A 350 -6.53 7.41 17.14
N TYR A 351 -6.63 8.11 16.00
CA TYR A 351 -7.89 8.74 15.59
C TYR A 351 -8.42 8.46 14.18
N ASP A 352 -7.72 7.76 13.29
CA ASP A 352 -8.34 7.37 12.01
C ASP A 352 -7.77 6.09 11.41
N THR A 353 -8.40 4.96 11.74
CA THR A 353 -8.07 3.61 11.26
C THR A 353 -8.72 3.26 9.92
N LYS A 354 -9.30 4.22 9.18
CA LYS A 354 -10.11 3.91 7.98
C LYS A 354 -9.43 4.07 6.62
N ASN A 355 -8.29 4.75 6.46
CA ASN A 355 -7.75 5.09 5.13
C ASN A 355 -6.27 4.76 4.87
N ALA A 356 -5.64 3.87 5.64
CA ALA A 356 -4.24 3.47 5.41
C ALA A 356 -4.02 2.64 4.12
N ALA A 357 -5.08 2.08 3.52
CA ALA A 357 -4.98 1.17 2.38
C ALA A 357 -4.71 1.86 1.01
N THR A 358 -4.76 3.19 0.94
CA THR A 358 -4.65 3.92 -0.35
C THR A 358 -3.21 4.36 -0.67
N LEU A 359 -2.23 4.08 0.18
CA LEU A 359 -0.88 4.67 0.09
C LEU A 359 0.14 3.88 -0.75
N PHE A 360 -0.22 2.78 -1.41
CA PHE A 360 0.74 1.96 -2.18
C PHE A 360 0.31 1.59 -3.62
N SER A 361 -0.79 2.15 -4.13
CA SER A 361 -1.36 1.77 -5.43
C SER A 361 -1.08 2.74 -6.59
N PHE A 362 -0.28 3.80 -6.41
CA PHE A 362 0.04 4.75 -7.50
C PHE A 362 1.54 5.09 -7.55
N LEU A 363 2.38 4.12 -7.93
CA LEU A 363 3.76 4.38 -8.34
C LEU A 363 3.86 4.34 -9.88
N PRO A 364 4.18 5.46 -10.56
CA PRO A 364 4.48 5.42 -11.99
C PRO A 364 5.79 4.64 -12.25
N PRO A 365 5.89 3.85 -13.33
CA PRO A 365 7.07 3.04 -13.59
C PRO A 365 8.23 3.93 -14.09
N GLY A 366 9.37 3.92 -13.38
CA GLY A 366 10.64 4.43 -13.90
C GLY A 366 11.48 5.33 -12.99
N GLN A 367 11.01 5.72 -11.81
CA GLN A 367 11.83 6.48 -10.85
C GLN A 367 12.37 5.57 -9.75
N ARG A 368 13.65 5.73 -9.41
CA ARG A 368 14.30 5.04 -8.29
C ARG A 368 14.05 5.87 -7.03
N TYR A 369 13.31 5.32 -6.08
CA TYR A 369 13.09 5.92 -4.76
C TYR A 369 14.13 5.40 -3.77
N HIS A 370 14.62 6.26 -2.88
CA HIS A 370 15.56 5.88 -1.82
C HIS A 370 14.76 5.55 -0.55
N VAL A 371 14.53 4.25 -0.29
CA VAL A 371 13.97 3.80 0.98
C VAL A 371 15.06 3.89 2.05
N ALA A 372 15.05 4.95 2.84
CA ALA A 372 15.91 5.06 4.02
C ALA A 372 15.35 4.17 5.14
N THR A 373 16.14 3.20 5.57
CA THR A 373 15.95 2.44 6.81
C THR A 373 17.05 2.89 7.78
N GLU A 374 16.69 3.38 8.96
CA GLU A 374 17.61 3.60 10.10
C GLU A 374 17.39 2.43 11.08
N ASN A 375 18.34 1.73 11.73
CA ASN A 375 19.75 1.97 12.09
C ASN A 375 20.48 0.62 12.29
N ASP A 376 21.70 0.46 11.73
CA ASP A 376 22.88 -0.18 12.39
C ASP A 376 24.15 0.11 11.53
N PRO A 377 25.15 0.87 12.01
CA PRO A 377 26.36 1.16 11.25
C PRO A 377 27.45 0.07 11.29
N SER A 378 27.18 -1.16 11.76
CA SER A 378 28.25 -2.13 12.05
C SER A 378 28.09 -3.54 11.48
N ALA A 379 27.55 -3.71 10.26
CA ALA A 379 27.57 -5.03 9.61
C ALA A 379 27.63 -5.00 8.07
N PHE A 380 28.79 -4.63 7.50
CA PHE A 380 29.13 -4.99 6.12
C PHE A 380 30.52 -5.64 6.07
N VAL A 381 30.59 -6.91 6.47
CA VAL A 381 31.65 -7.81 6.00
C VAL A 381 30.98 -9.11 5.55
N THR A 382 30.55 -9.14 4.29
CA THR A 382 30.20 -10.41 3.62
C THR A 382 31.02 -10.56 2.35
N ARG A 383 31.96 -11.50 2.49
CA ARG A 383 32.85 -12.13 1.52
C ARG A 383 32.21 -12.30 0.13
N THR A 384 32.85 -11.68 -0.85
CA THR A 384 32.71 -12.01 -2.27
C THR A 384 33.27 -13.42 -2.53
N ILE A 385 32.43 -14.34 -3.01
CA ILE A 385 32.87 -15.59 -3.63
C ILE A 385 33.55 -15.21 -4.96
N SER A 386 34.88 -15.35 -4.99
CA SER A 386 35.70 -15.15 -6.19
C SER A 386 35.70 -16.42 -7.05
N ILE A 387 35.11 -16.35 -8.24
CA ILE A 387 35.34 -17.33 -9.31
C ILE A 387 36.75 -17.08 -9.87
N HIS A 388 37.63 -18.05 -9.70
CA HIS A 388 38.98 -18.05 -10.26
C HIS A 388 38.94 -18.20 -11.79
N PHE A 389 39.34 -17.16 -12.52
CA PHE A 389 39.95 -17.31 -13.85
C PHE A 389 41.38 -16.77 -13.79
N LYS A 390 42.36 -17.67 -13.88
CA LYS A 390 43.77 -17.36 -14.10
C LYS A 390 43.95 -16.82 -15.52
N GLY A 391 44.57 -15.66 -15.66
CA GLY A 391 44.95 -15.12 -16.97
C GLY A 391 45.45 -13.68 -16.90
N VAL A 392 46.68 -13.51 -16.43
CA VAL A 392 47.42 -12.23 -16.37
C VAL A 392 47.79 -11.78 -17.78
N ILE A 393 47.32 -10.62 -18.22
CA ILE A 393 48.08 -9.70 -19.08
C ILE A 393 47.85 -8.27 -18.60
N ARG A 394 48.90 -7.66 -18.05
CA ARG A 394 49.03 -6.22 -17.77
C ARG A 394 49.14 -5.45 -19.09
N LEU A 395 48.60 -4.21 -19.15
CA LEU A 395 49.25 -3.01 -19.73
C LEU A 395 48.40 -1.76 -19.39
N PRO A 396 49.01 -0.55 -19.32
CA PRO A 396 48.62 0.49 -18.36
C PRO A 396 47.71 1.60 -18.93
N LEU A 397 47.11 2.32 -17.98
CA LEU A 397 46.49 3.64 -18.12
C LEU A 397 47.42 4.67 -18.80
N ARG A 398 46.89 5.49 -19.74
CA ARG A 398 46.78 6.96 -19.62
C ARG A 398 46.18 7.63 -20.90
N PRO A 399 45.70 8.88 -20.78
CA PRO A 399 44.67 9.50 -21.63
C PRO A 399 45.25 10.43 -22.71
N THR A 400 44.44 10.83 -23.71
CA THR A 400 44.33 12.23 -24.20
C THR A 400 43.45 12.36 -25.47
N THR A 401 42.52 13.33 -25.40
CA THR A 401 42.12 14.34 -26.42
C THR A 401 41.62 13.94 -27.82
N SER A 402 40.37 14.36 -28.09
CA SER A 402 39.91 15.20 -29.21
C SER A 402 40.57 15.03 -30.59
N SER A 403 39.79 14.56 -31.57
CA SER A 403 39.31 15.36 -32.72
C SER A 403 38.98 14.50 -33.96
N THR A 404 37.92 14.93 -34.62
CA THR A 404 37.36 14.57 -35.93
C THR A 404 38.39 14.27 -37.04
N MET A 405 38.28 13.11 -37.72
CA MET A 405 38.18 13.04 -39.20
C MET A 405 38.01 11.62 -39.80
N ASN A 406 37.10 11.56 -40.79
CA ASN A 406 37.10 10.85 -42.07
C ASN A 406 37.13 9.30 -42.18
N ARG A 407 35.96 8.79 -42.62
CA ARG A 407 35.57 7.40 -42.91
C ARG A 407 36.16 6.78 -44.19
N THR A 408 37.12 7.40 -44.87
CA THR A 408 37.48 7.03 -46.25
C THR A 408 38.73 6.13 -46.35
N LEU A 409 39.38 5.77 -45.24
CA LEU A 409 40.62 4.97 -45.26
C LEU A 409 40.45 3.49 -44.83
N ALA A 410 39.35 3.13 -44.16
CA ALA A 410 39.14 1.78 -43.64
C ALA A 410 38.62 0.76 -44.69
N LEU A 411 38.21 1.22 -45.88
CA LEU A 411 37.57 0.38 -46.91
C LEU A 411 38.53 -0.21 -47.95
N ARG A 412 39.84 0.01 -47.85
CA ARG A 412 40.83 -0.49 -48.82
C ARG A 412 41.72 -1.65 -48.37
N LEU A 413 41.65 -2.09 -47.11
CA LEU A 413 42.60 -3.10 -46.59
C LEU A 413 42.00 -4.44 -46.11
N ALA A 414 40.68 -4.65 -46.13
CA ALA A 414 40.08 -5.92 -45.70
C ALA A 414 39.54 -6.82 -46.85
N ARG A 415 40.04 -6.65 -48.09
CA ARG A 415 39.68 -7.45 -49.27
C ARG A 415 40.64 -8.61 -49.59
N ARG A 416 41.49 -9.04 -48.65
CA ARG A 416 42.40 -10.19 -48.81
C ARG A 416 42.43 -11.07 -47.56
N ALA A 417 41.42 -11.92 -47.40
CA ALA A 417 41.51 -13.19 -46.67
C ALA A 417 40.29 -14.04 -47.04
N GLN A 418 40.50 -15.15 -47.75
CA GLN A 418 39.46 -16.13 -48.10
C GLN A 418 39.09 -16.94 -46.84
N LEU A 419 37.82 -16.87 -46.40
CA LEU A 419 37.23 -17.73 -45.36
C LEU A 419 35.80 -18.17 -45.75
N PRO A 420 35.28 -19.33 -45.26
CA PRO A 420 34.19 -20.08 -45.89
C PRO A 420 32.75 -19.54 -45.69
N LYS A 421 31.88 -19.83 -46.66
CA LYS A 421 30.51 -19.32 -46.88
C LYS A 421 29.40 -19.82 -45.91
N GLN A 422 29.60 -19.73 -44.59
CA GLN A 422 28.49 -19.95 -43.63
C GLN A 422 28.38 -18.91 -42.49
N LEU A 423 29.06 -17.77 -42.60
CA LEU A 423 28.98 -16.69 -41.60
C LEU A 423 28.77 -15.30 -42.24
N VAL A 424 27.86 -15.17 -43.22
CA VAL A 424 27.58 -13.89 -43.93
C VAL A 424 26.07 -13.56 -43.96
N LYS A 425 25.39 -13.70 -42.82
CA LYS A 425 24.02 -13.16 -42.67
C LYS A 425 23.76 -12.40 -41.36
N ALA A 426 24.80 -11.85 -40.73
CA ALA A 426 24.66 -11.11 -39.47
C ALA A 426 25.43 -9.78 -39.37
N VAL A 427 25.97 -9.21 -40.46
CA VAL A 427 26.77 -7.96 -40.36
C VAL A 427 26.38 -6.86 -41.36
N ASN A 428 25.47 -7.09 -42.31
CA ASN A 428 25.04 -6.06 -43.27
C ASN A 428 23.53 -5.78 -43.22
N SER A 429 23.08 -5.19 -42.12
CA SER A 429 21.90 -4.30 -42.10
C SER A 429 21.85 -3.48 -40.80
N ARG A 430 22.95 -2.81 -40.43
CA ARG A 430 22.87 -1.59 -39.61
C ARG A 430 22.67 -0.39 -40.52
N ALA A 431 21.53 -0.39 -41.21
CA ALA A 431 20.93 0.86 -41.61
C ALA A 431 20.23 1.40 -40.36
N ALA A 432 20.54 2.63 -39.99
CA ALA A 432 19.71 3.38 -39.06
C ALA A 432 18.34 3.56 -39.75
N SER A 433 17.44 2.60 -39.54
CA SER A 433 16.02 2.87 -39.73
C SER A 433 15.64 3.76 -38.56
N GLY A 434 15.65 5.07 -38.79
CA GLY A 434 14.77 5.93 -38.04
C GLY A 434 13.38 5.32 -38.17
N THR A 435 12.85 4.78 -37.08
CA THR A 435 11.44 4.44 -37.00
C THR A 435 10.70 5.76 -36.96
N ALA A 436 10.53 6.38 -38.13
CA ALA A 436 9.31 7.10 -38.39
C ALA A 436 8.16 6.15 -38.01
N PRO A 437 7.13 6.61 -37.29
CA PRO A 437 5.99 5.77 -37.01
C PRO A 437 5.48 5.24 -38.35
N GLU A 438 5.52 3.92 -38.56
CA GLU A 438 4.75 3.34 -39.64
C GLU A 438 3.30 3.78 -39.43
N ALA A 439 2.72 4.39 -40.47
CA ALA A 439 1.31 4.74 -40.46
C ALA A 439 0.54 3.50 -40.02
N PRO A 440 -0.38 3.62 -39.05
CA PRO A 440 -1.06 2.46 -38.49
C PRO A 440 -1.77 1.74 -39.63
N ASP A 441 -1.34 0.50 -39.84
CA ASP A 441 -1.99 -0.45 -40.73
C ASP A 441 -3.51 -0.37 -40.50
N GLN A 442 -4.27 -0.23 -41.58
CA GLN A 442 -5.71 0.10 -41.58
C GLN A 442 -6.62 -0.98 -40.95
N ALA A 443 -6.03 -1.96 -40.25
CA ALA A 443 -6.69 -3.10 -39.61
C ALA A 443 -6.76 -3.05 -38.07
N ARG A 444 -6.54 -1.90 -37.40
CA ARG A 444 -6.56 -1.80 -35.92
C ARG A 444 -7.84 -1.23 -35.29
N TYR A 445 -8.99 -1.38 -35.93
CA TYR A 445 -10.28 -1.15 -35.27
C TYR A 445 -10.73 -2.46 -34.63
N GLY A 446 -10.44 -2.66 -33.34
CA GLY A 446 -10.91 -3.87 -32.66
C GLY A 446 -10.56 -4.01 -31.19
N HIS A 447 -9.41 -3.54 -30.72
CA HIS A 447 -8.99 -3.76 -29.32
C HIS A 447 -8.31 -2.53 -28.69
N LEU A 448 -8.46 -2.37 -27.37
CA LEU A 448 -7.85 -1.27 -26.60
C LEU A 448 -6.34 -1.48 -26.40
N ARG A 449 -5.53 -0.43 -26.56
CA ARG A 449 -4.05 -0.51 -26.43
C ARG A 449 -3.57 -0.94 -25.03
N GLY A 450 -4.31 -0.59 -23.96
CA GLY A 450 -4.02 -1.00 -22.59
C GLY A 450 -4.60 -2.37 -22.20
N ALA A 451 -5.46 -2.94 -23.04
CA ALA A 451 -6.10 -4.23 -22.82
C ALA A 451 -6.26 -4.94 -24.18
N PRO A 452 -5.19 -5.54 -24.72
CA PRO A 452 -5.14 -6.06 -26.09
C PRO A 452 -6.14 -7.19 -26.35
N SER A 453 -6.66 -7.83 -25.29
CA SER A 453 -7.73 -8.84 -25.37
C SER A 453 -9.15 -8.26 -25.28
N SER A 454 -9.30 -6.97 -24.95
CA SER A 454 -10.60 -6.33 -24.80
C SER A 454 -11.08 -5.79 -26.15
N ALA A 455 -12.17 -6.35 -26.67
CA ALA A 455 -12.78 -5.90 -27.92
C ALA A 455 -13.50 -4.55 -27.73
N ILE A 456 -13.29 -3.60 -28.63
CA ILE A 456 -13.99 -2.32 -28.65
C ILE A 456 -15.43 -2.58 -29.11
N THR A 457 -16.41 -2.23 -28.27
CA THR A 457 -17.84 -2.28 -28.59
C THR A 457 -18.42 -0.87 -28.59
N THR A 458 -19.32 -0.59 -29.54
CA THR A 458 -20.11 0.65 -29.58
C THR A 458 -21.43 0.54 -28.81
N LYS A 459 -21.77 -0.66 -28.34
CA LYS A 459 -22.96 -0.91 -27.53
C LYS A 459 -22.59 -0.87 -26.06
N MET A 460 -23.22 0.03 -25.32
CA MET A 460 -23.12 0.07 -23.86
C MET A 460 -23.76 -1.21 -23.29
N HIS A 461 -22.96 -2.00 -22.58
CA HIS A 461 -23.39 -3.22 -21.93
C HIS A 461 -22.66 -3.33 -20.60
N PHE A 462 -23.40 -3.23 -19.50
CA PHE A 462 -22.90 -3.62 -18.19
C PHE A 462 -22.95 -5.13 -18.11
N PHE A 463 -21.88 -5.77 -17.62
CA PHE A 463 -21.91 -7.18 -17.32
C PHE A 463 -21.60 -7.37 -15.83
N ASN A 464 -22.30 -8.30 -15.20
CA ASN A 464 -21.94 -8.85 -13.91
C ASN A 464 -21.71 -10.34 -14.09
N SER A 465 -20.43 -10.74 -14.17
CA SER A 465 -20.06 -12.13 -14.42
C SER A 465 -20.58 -13.09 -13.34
N VAL A 466 -21.01 -12.58 -12.19
CA VAL A 466 -21.56 -13.37 -11.09
C VAL A 466 -23.09 -13.49 -11.20
N LEU A 467 -23.79 -12.41 -11.54
CA LEU A 467 -25.26 -12.41 -11.63
C LEU A 467 -25.79 -12.89 -12.98
N GLU A 468 -25.02 -12.74 -14.05
CA GLU A 468 -25.40 -13.12 -15.42
C GLU A 468 -24.94 -14.54 -15.79
N SER A 469 -24.00 -15.12 -15.04
CA SER A 469 -23.61 -16.52 -15.18
C SER A 469 -24.35 -17.40 -14.16
N LYS A 470 -24.37 -18.71 -14.40
CA LYS A 470 -24.79 -19.66 -13.36
C LYS A 470 -23.77 -19.62 -12.23
N SER A 471 -24.23 -19.66 -10.98
CA SER A 471 -23.37 -19.73 -9.80
C SER A 471 -22.33 -20.84 -9.94
N ILE A 472 -21.15 -20.63 -9.35
CA ILE A 472 -20.07 -21.60 -9.38
C ILE A 472 -20.58 -22.88 -8.67
N PRO A 473 -20.62 -24.02 -9.38
CA PRO A 473 -21.12 -25.25 -8.81
C PRO A 473 -20.18 -25.75 -7.72
N THR A 474 -20.74 -26.38 -6.70
CA THR A 474 -20.00 -27.02 -5.62
C THR A 474 -19.64 -28.45 -6.03
N TYR A 475 -18.34 -28.74 -6.12
CA TYR A 475 -17.84 -30.09 -6.41
C TYR A 475 -18.06 -31.02 -5.19
N GLN A 476 -18.63 -32.18 -5.45
CA GLN A 476 -19.02 -33.18 -4.46
C GLN A 476 -18.79 -34.58 -5.03
N VAL A 477 -18.40 -35.53 -4.19
CA VAL A 477 -18.14 -36.94 -4.54
C VAL A 477 -19.15 -37.87 -3.86
N MET A 478 -19.54 -37.55 -2.62
CA MET A 478 -20.51 -38.29 -1.83
C MET A 478 -21.73 -37.43 -1.52
N ASP A 479 -22.92 -38.03 -1.58
CA ASP A 479 -24.13 -37.39 -1.08
C ASP A 479 -24.18 -37.39 0.47
N SER A 480 -25.17 -36.71 1.05
CA SER A 480 -25.35 -36.62 2.52
C SER A 480 -25.54 -37.98 3.21
N SER A 481 -25.88 -39.05 2.48
CA SER A 481 -25.99 -40.41 3.02
C SER A 481 -24.64 -41.15 3.08
N GLY A 482 -23.59 -40.59 2.45
CA GLY A 482 -22.28 -41.22 2.30
C GLY A 482 -22.18 -42.14 1.09
N ALA A 483 -23.18 -42.14 0.20
CA ALA A 483 -23.12 -42.87 -1.06
C ALA A 483 -22.35 -42.07 -2.11
N VAL A 484 -21.53 -42.74 -2.92
CA VAL A 484 -20.84 -42.10 -4.04
C VAL A 484 -21.86 -41.70 -5.09
N ILE A 485 -21.83 -40.43 -5.50
CA ILE A 485 -22.72 -39.89 -6.53
C ILE A 485 -22.39 -40.55 -7.88
N GLU A 486 -23.42 -40.93 -8.63
CA GLU A 486 -23.24 -41.57 -9.94
C GLU A 486 -22.40 -40.68 -10.88
N GLY A 487 -21.33 -41.25 -11.42
CA GLY A 487 -20.40 -40.54 -12.30
C GLY A 487 -19.35 -39.67 -11.59
N ALA A 488 -19.35 -39.60 -10.26
CA ALA A 488 -18.29 -38.91 -9.52
C ALA A 488 -16.96 -39.67 -9.58
N GLU A 489 -15.87 -38.93 -9.79
CA GLU A 489 -14.51 -39.47 -9.71
C GLU A 489 -14.09 -39.57 -8.24
N VAL A 490 -13.98 -40.81 -7.74
CA VAL A 490 -13.51 -41.09 -6.38
C VAL A 490 -11.98 -41.04 -6.36
N PRO A 491 -11.35 -40.22 -5.51
CA PRO A 491 -9.89 -40.20 -5.40
C PRO A 491 -9.35 -41.58 -4.99
N GLU A 492 -8.19 -41.96 -5.54
CA GLU A 492 -7.52 -43.19 -5.14
C GLU A 492 -7.09 -43.12 -3.66
N ILE A 493 -7.66 -44.00 -2.86
CA ILE A 493 -7.39 -44.18 -1.43
C ILE A 493 -7.45 -45.67 -1.09
N ASP A 494 -6.54 -46.13 -0.23
CA ASP A 494 -6.61 -47.45 0.37
C ASP A 494 -7.34 -47.41 1.72
N LYS A 495 -7.59 -48.59 2.30
CA LYS A 495 -8.29 -48.74 3.57
C LYS A 495 -7.58 -48.01 4.71
N ASP A 496 -6.26 -48.14 4.82
CA ASP A 496 -5.51 -47.62 5.95
C ASP A 496 -5.44 -46.09 5.93
N PHE A 497 -5.25 -45.50 4.74
CA PHE A 497 -5.29 -44.07 4.52
C PHE A 497 -6.68 -43.48 4.82
N ALA A 498 -7.74 -44.14 4.35
CA ALA A 498 -9.12 -43.73 4.61
C ALA A 498 -9.46 -43.77 6.11
N ARG A 499 -9.05 -44.83 6.80
CA ARG A 499 -9.20 -44.98 8.25
C ARG A 499 -8.44 -43.90 9.01
N ARG A 500 -7.18 -43.63 8.65
CA ARG A 500 -6.38 -42.57 9.27
C ARG A 500 -7.05 -41.20 9.15
N MET A 501 -7.60 -40.86 7.98
CA MET A 501 -8.35 -39.60 7.82
C MET A 501 -9.55 -39.56 8.79
N TYR A 502 -10.34 -40.63 8.85
CA TYR A 502 -11.51 -40.68 9.73
C TYR A 502 -11.15 -40.63 11.21
N GLU A 503 -10.11 -41.35 11.63
CA GLU A 503 -9.60 -41.33 13.00
C GLU A 503 -9.17 -39.93 13.44
N LYS A 504 -8.49 -39.17 12.56
CA LYS A 504 -8.08 -37.78 12.84
C LYS A 504 -9.28 -36.83 12.83
N MET A 505 -10.28 -37.06 11.97
CA MET A 505 -11.54 -36.30 11.98
C MET A 505 -12.31 -36.49 13.30
N LEU A 506 -12.30 -37.69 13.89
CA LEU A 506 -12.92 -37.97 15.19
C LEU A 506 -12.12 -37.41 16.38
N LEU A 507 -10.80 -37.32 16.26
CA LEU A 507 -9.93 -36.77 17.30
C LEU A 507 -10.18 -35.28 17.54
N LEU A 508 -10.52 -34.51 16.49
CA LEU A 508 -10.72 -33.05 16.58
C LEU A 508 -11.82 -32.67 17.59
N PRO A 509 -13.08 -33.17 17.48
CA PRO A 509 -14.12 -32.95 18.49
C PRO A 509 -13.74 -33.40 19.91
N ALA A 510 -12.97 -34.48 20.02
CA ALA A 510 -12.54 -34.99 21.34
C ALA A 510 -11.60 -34.00 22.04
N LEU A 511 -10.68 -33.38 21.29
CA LEU A 511 -9.84 -32.29 21.78
C LEU A 511 -10.64 -31.02 22.06
N ASP A 512 -11.50 -30.63 21.12
CA ASP A 512 -12.33 -29.42 21.22
C ASP A 512 -13.28 -29.45 22.42
N THR A 513 -13.79 -30.61 22.80
CA THR A 513 -14.66 -30.77 23.97
C THR A 513 -13.91 -30.49 25.28
N VAL A 514 -12.63 -30.85 25.35
CA VAL A 514 -11.81 -30.67 26.56
C VAL A 514 -11.19 -29.28 26.62
N LEU A 515 -10.67 -28.80 25.50
CA LEU A 515 -10.06 -27.47 25.43
C LEU A 515 -11.09 -26.35 25.40
N TYR A 516 -12.27 -26.63 24.83
CA TYR A 516 -13.40 -25.72 24.62
C TYR A 516 -12.93 -24.28 24.42
N ASN A 517 -12.07 -24.02 23.42
CA ASN A 517 -11.54 -22.69 23.10
C ASN A 517 -12.11 -22.25 21.74
N MET A 518 -11.37 -22.54 20.66
CA MET A 518 -11.74 -22.32 19.26
C MET A 518 -12.00 -23.66 18.58
N THR A 519 -13.26 -24.09 18.52
CA THR A 519 -13.58 -25.44 18.03
C THR A 519 -13.66 -25.53 16.50
N SER A 520 -13.33 -26.67 15.92
CA SER A 520 -13.37 -26.93 14.47
C SER A 520 -14.60 -27.73 14.04
N HIS A 521 -15.64 -27.81 14.90
CA HIS A 521 -16.86 -28.57 14.65
C HIS A 521 -17.54 -28.15 13.33
N GLY A 522 -17.70 -29.11 12.43
CA GLY A 522 -18.27 -28.95 11.09
C GLY A 522 -17.21 -28.78 10.01
N GLU A 523 -15.97 -28.44 10.35
CA GLU A 523 -14.90 -28.15 9.39
C GLU A 523 -13.85 -29.28 9.28
N GLU A 524 -14.07 -30.41 9.94
CA GLU A 524 -13.09 -31.50 10.07
C GLU A 524 -12.73 -32.13 8.72
N ALA A 525 -13.72 -32.33 7.85
CA ALA A 525 -13.47 -32.87 6.50
C ALA A 525 -12.64 -31.90 5.64
N SER A 526 -12.90 -30.60 5.75
CA SER A 526 -12.13 -29.57 5.05
C SER A 526 -10.67 -29.53 5.52
N VAL A 527 -10.44 -29.58 6.83
CA VAL A 527 -9.09 -29.50 7.40
C VAL A 527 -8.30 -30.80 7.21
N ILE A 528 -8.88 -31.96 7.53
CA ILE A 528 -8.20 -33.25 7.40
C ILE A 528 -8.06 -33.68 5.94
N GLY A 529 -9.11 -33.53 5.14
CA GLY A 529 -9.08 -33.89 3.71
C GLY A 529 -8.06 -33.07 2.93
N SER A 530 -7.94 -31.77 3.24
CA SER A 530 -6.91 -30.93 2.63
C SER A 530 -5.51 -31.29 3.13
N ALA A 531 -5.30 -31.50 4.43
CA ALA A 531 -3.99 -31.92 4.96
C ALA A 531 -3.50 -33.24 4.35
N ALA A 532 -4.42 -34.20 4.15
CA ALA A 532 -4.15 -35.50 3.54
C ALA A 532 -3.80 -35.43 2.04
N ALA A 533 -4.12 -34.32 1.38
CA ALA A 533 -3.75 -34.06 0.00
C ALA A 533 -2.34 -33.47 -0.17
N LEU A 534 -1.72 -32.99 0.91
CA LEU A 534 -0.43 -32.30 0.89
C LEU A 534 0.73 -33.25 1.15
N SER A 535 1.92 -32.82 0.75
CA SER A 535 3.18 -33.44 1.21
C SER A 535 3.54 -32.89 2.59
N ASP A 536 4.29 -33.67 3.37
CA ASP A 536 4.77 -33.24 4.70
C ASP A 536 5.74 -32.05 4.62
N THR A 537 6.37 -31.82 3.46
CA THR A 537 7.29 -30.70 3.20
C THR A 537 6.63 -29.48 2.56
N ASP A 538 5.31 -29.51 2.31
CA ASP A 538 4.59 -28.30 1.89
C ASP A 538 4.48 -27.33 3.08
N GLU A 539 4.73 -26.05 2.85
CA GLU A 539 4.64 -25.01 3.88
C GLU A 539 3.18 -24.65 4.14
N VAL A 540 2.75 -24.67 5.40
CA VAL A 540 1.37 -24.36 5.79
C VAL A 540 1.32 -23.07 6.59
N LEU A 541 0.47 -22.15 6.14
CA LEU A 541 0.13 -20.91 6.82
C LEU A 541 -1.35 -20.97 7.19
N GLY A 542 -1.63 -21.06 8.48
CA GLY A 542 -2.99 -21.18 9.02
C GLY A 542 -3.58 -19.86 9.52
N GLN A 543 -4.81 -19.92 10.02
CA GLN A 543 -5.49 -18.81 10.67
C GLN A 543 -5.71 -19.06 12.16
N TYR A 544 -6.43 -20.12 12.53
CA TYR A 544 -6.64 -20.59 13.93
C TYR A 544 -7.60 -21.80 14.03
N ARG A 545 -8.10 -22.38 12.92
CA ARG A 545 -8.91 -23.62 12.94
C ARG A 545 -8.22 -24.78 12.23
N GLU A 546 -6.90 -24.71 12.07
CA GLU A 546 -6.10 -25.65 11.29
C GLU A 546 -5.37 -26.69 12.16
N MET A 547 -5.76 -26.88 13.42
CA MET A 547 -5.17 -27.90 14.31
C MET A 547 -5.15 -29.30 13.67
N GLY A 548 -6.17 -29.61 12.87
CA GLY A 548 -6.25 -30.88 12.14
C GLY A 548 -5.09 -31.12 11.19
N VAL A 549 -4.51 -30.08 10.60
CA VAL A 549 -3.32 -30.20 9.72
C VAL A 549 -2.11 -30.67 10.52
N LEU A 550 -1.89 -30.08 11.71
CA LEU A 550 -0.82 -30.49 12.61
C LEU A 550 -1.02 -31.92 13.13
N LEU A 551 -2.24 -32.29 13.50
CA LEU A 551 -2.56 -33.66 13.94
C LEU A 551 -2.39 -34.68 12.82
N TRP A 552 -2.70 -34.31 11.58
CA TRP A 552 -2.42 -35.13 10.39
C TRP A 552 -0.92 -35.30 10.16
N ARG A 553 -0.11 -34.29 10.47
CA ARG A 553 1.36 -34.34 10.45
C ARG A 553 1.98 -34.90 11.74
N ASP A 554 1.19 -35.53 12.61
CA ASP A 554 1.66 -36.20 13.82
C ASP A 554 2.31 -35.28 14.89
N PHE A 555 1.87 -34.02 14.97
CA PHE A 555 2.26 -33.07 16.03
C PHE A 555 1.95 -33.59 17.45
N GLY A 556 0.91 -34.42 17.59
CA GLY A 556 0.57 -35.11 18.83
C GLY A 556 -0.23 -34.29 19.84
N ILE A 557 -1.03 -34.99 20.65
CA ILE A 557 -1.95 -34.40 21.64
C ILE A 557 -1.16 -33.64 22.73
N ALA A 558 -0.03 -34.17 23.18
CA ALA A 558 0.78 -33.56 24.23
C ALA A 558 1.24 -32.14 23.87
N ARG A 559 1.69 -31.92 22.62
CA ARG A 559 2.12 -30.60 22.14
C ARG A 559 0.95 -29.63 21.97
N VAL A 560 -0.22 -30.13 21.55
CA VAL A 560 -1.46 -29.34 21.53
C VAL A 560 -1.80 -28.85 22.93
N MET A 561 -1.82 -29.74 23.91
CA MET A 561 -2.12 -29.38 25.30
C MET A 561 -1.08 -28.44 25.89
N ALA A 562 0.20 -28.66 25.61
CA ALA A 562 1.28 -27.80 26.09
C ALA A 562 1.12 -26.34 25.63
N GLN A 563 0.81 -26.11 24.35
CA GLN A 563 0.60 -24.76 23.80
C GLN A 563 -0.65 -24.12 24.41
N CYS A 564 -1.77 -24.86 24.51
CA CYS A 564 -2.99 -24.34 25.11
C CYS A 564 -2.86 -24.02 26.60
N CYS A 565 -2.07 -24.79 27.35
CA CYS A 565 -1.78 -24.51 28.76
C CYS A 565 -0.67 -23.46 28.97
N GLY A 566 0.08 -23.11 27.92
CA GLY A 566 1.26 -22.25 28.01
C GLY A 566 2.31 -22.80 29.00
N ASN A 567 2.49 -24.12 29.01
CA ASN A 567 3.39 -24.78 29.97
C ASN A 567 4.81 -24.96 29.41
N GLU A 568 5.74 -25.43 30.24
CA GLU A 568 7.16 -25.55 29.88
C GLU A 568 7.45 -26.52 28.71
N ALA A 569 6.49 -27.38 28.33
CA ALA A 569 6.62 -28.26 27.19
C ALA A 569 6.28 -27.57 25.85
N ASP A 570 5.67 -26.37 25.88
CA ASP A 570 5.48 -25.56 24.68
C ASP A 570 6.81 -24.92 24.25
N LYS A 571 7.58 -25.67 23.47
CA LYS A 571 8.88 -25.19 22.95
C LYS A 571 8.74 -24.22 21.78
N SER A 572 7.62 -24.25 21.07
CA SER A 572 7.45 -23.45 19.85
C SER A 572 7.03 -22.02 20.18
N THR A 573 6.07 -21.83 21.09
CA THR A 573 5.59 -20.49 21.45
C THR A 573 6.01 -20.02 22.82
N LYS A 574 6.60 -20.91 23.64
CA LYS A 574 7.10 -20.62 24.99
C LYS A 574 6.04 -19.98 25.88
N GLY A 575 4.77 -20.37 25.69
CA GLY A 575 3.63 -19.81 26.41
C GLY A 575 3.35 -18.32 26.16
N ARG A 576 3.90 -17.74 25.09
CA ARG A 576 3.76 -16.30 24.77
C ARG A 576 2.52 -15.97 23.96
N GLN A 577 2.01 -16.94 23.21
CA GLN A 577 0.84 -16.76 22.36
C GLN A 577 -0.43 -17.25 23.07
N MET A 578 -1.58 -16.72 22.65
CA MET A 578 -2.89 -17.20 23.09
C MET A 578 -3.08 -18.70 22.76
N PRO A 579 -3.89 -19.45 23.51
CA PRO A 579 -4.22 -20.84 23.14
C PRO A 579 -4.70 -20.95 21.69
N VAL A 580 -4.40 -22.08 21.04
CA VAL A 580 -4.71 -22.38 19.63
C VAL A 580 -3.80 -21.66 18.62
N HIS A 581 -2.87 -20.82 19.07
CA HIS A 581 -1.84 -20.26 18.20
C HIS A 581 -0.65 -21.21 18.02
N PHE A 582 -0.88 -22.33 17.35
CA PHE A 582 0.14 -23.35 17.18
C PHE A 582 1.29 -22.91 16.27
N SER A 583 2.46 -23.53 16.48
CA SER A 583 3.67 -23.32 15.69
C SER A 583 4.48 -24.61 15.65
N SER A 584 4.95 -25.00 14.46
CA SER A 584 5.86 -26.12 14.35
C SER A 584 6.71 -26.09 13.07
N PRO A 585 7.97 -25.62 13.17
CA PRO A 585 8.92 -25.72 12.08
C PRO A 585 9.15 -27.16 11.61
N ASP A 586 9.20 -28.13 12.54
CA ASP A 586 9.38 -29.56 12.23
C ASP A 586 8.31 -30.12 11.29
N HIS A 587 7.11 -29.53 11.33
CA HIS A 587 5.96 -29.96 10.55
C HIS A 587 5.62 -28.96 9.43
N HIS A 588 6.55 -28.08 9.06
CA HIS A 588 6.35 -27.05 8.03
C HIS A 588 5.05 -26.25 8.25
N PHE A 589 4.79 -25.88 9.51
CA PHE A 589 3.60 -25.16 9.92
C PHE A 589 4.01 -23.84 10.58
N HIS A 590 3.78 -22.74 9.87
CA HIS A 590 4.10 -21.40 10.32
C HIS A 590 3.24 -21.02 11.53
N THR A 591 3.83 -20.25 12.45
CA THR A 591 3.17 -19.78 13.66
C THR A 591 1.90 -19.01 13.34
N ILE A 592 0.79 -19.40 13.98
CA ILE A 592 -0.47 -18.66 13.92
C ILE A 592 -0.34 -17.29 14.59
N SER A 593 -1.00 -16.28 14.02
CA SER A 593 -1.17 -14.94 14.61
C SER A 593 -2.64 -14.51 14.59
N SER A 594 -3.08 -13.73 15.58
CA SER A 594 -4.48 -13.24 15.64
C SER A 594 -4.91 -12.34 14.47
N PRO A 595 -4.08 -11.40 13.96
CA PRO A 595 -4.49 -10.51 12.87
C PRO A 595 -4.90 -11.31 11.63
N LEU A 596 -6.16 -11.20 11.24
CA LEU A 596 -6.73 -11.94 10.12
C LEU A 596 -6.03 -11.57 8.81
N ALA A 597 -5.98 -12.52 7.89
CA ALA A 597 -5.46 -12.37 6.52
C ALA A 597 -3.97 -12.03 6.37
N THR A 598 -3.26 -11.61 7.42
CA THR A 598 -1.83 -11.26 7.36
C THR A 598 -0.94 -12.39 6.81
N GLN A 599 -1.33 -13.64 7.01
CA GLN A 599 -0.64 -14.81 6.49
C GLN A 599 -0.81 -15.01 4.96
N ILE A 600 -1.81 -14.39 4.34
CA ILE A 600 -2.12 -14.55 2.90
C ILE A 600 -1.02 -13.97 2.00
N PRO A 601 -0.58 -12.69 2.17
CA PRO A 601 0.57 -12.18 1.42
C PRO A 601 1.88 -12.86 1.83
N GLN A 602 2.02 -13.29 3.08
CA GLN A 602 3.19 -14.09 3.52
C GLN A 602 3.27 -15.41 2.75
N ALA A 603 2.16 -16.11 2.57
CA ALA A 603 2.10 -17.35 1.80
C ALA A 603 2.48 -17.13 0.33
N ALA A 604 2.09 -16.01 -0.27
CA ALA A 604 2.53 -15.63 -1.62
C ALA A 604 4.06 -15.42 -1.68
N GLY A 605 4.65 -14.82 -0.64
CA GLY A 605 6.09 -14.68 -0.47
C GLY A 605 6.81 -16.02 -0.28
N VAL A 606 6.29 -16.90 0.57
CA VAL A 606 6.82 -18.26 0.78
C VAL A 606 6.79 -19.05 -0.53
N ALA A 607 5.67 -19.04 -1.26
CA ALA A 607 5.58 -19.68 -2.58
C ALA A 607 6.60 -19.12 -3.57
N TYR A 608 6.86 -17.82 -3.55
CA TYR A 608 7.89 -17.21 -4.37
C TYR A 608 9.31 -17.65 -3.95
N ALA A 609 9.57 -17.86 -2.67
CA ALA A 609 10.82 -18.42 -2.18
C ALA A 609 10.98 -19.89 -2.61
N LEU A 610 9.95 -20.74 -2.43
CA LEU A 610 9.94 -22.14 -2.86
C LEU A 610 10.20 -22.28 -4.37
N LYS A 611 9.60 -21.39 -5.17
CA LYS A 611 9.86 -21.29 -6.61
C LYS A 611 11.33 -21.03 -6.93
N ARG A 612 12.03 -20.23 -6.12
CA ARG A 612 13.43 -19.83 -6.37
C ARG A 612 14.45 -20.81 -5.80
N ASP A 613 14.05 -21.66 -4.85
CA ASP A 613 14.90 -22.69 -4.26
C ASP A 613 15.02 -23.90 -5.20
N PRO A 614 16.20 -24.20 -5.78
CA PRO A 614 16.37 -25.35 -6.66
C PRO A 614 16.07 -26.70 -6.01
N ALA A 615 16.20 -26.83 -4.68
CA ALA A 615 15.95 -28.08 -3.98
C ALA A 615 14.45 -28.39 -3.85
N ARG A 616 13.63 -27.34 -3.76
CA ARG A 616 12.19 -27.39 -3.45
C ARG A 616 11.27 -27.01 -4.62
N ARG A 617 11.80 -26.30 -5.61
CA ARG A 617 11.08 -25.89 -6.82
C ARG A 617 10.44 -27.07 -7.53
N GLY A 618 9.13 -26.98 -7.77
CA GLY A 618 8.35 -28.02 -8.44
C GLY A 618 8.05 -29.24 -7.57
N LYS A 619 8.40 -29.20 -6.28
CA LYS A 619 8.11 -30.27 -5.31
C LYS A 619 7.17 -29.81 -4.20
N ASP A 620 7.43 -28.62 -3.64
CA ASP A 620 6.72 -28.09 -2.48
C ASP A 620 5.84 -26.88 -2.85
N VAL A 621 4.69 -26.76 -2.18
CA VAL A 621 3.78 -25.61 -2.27
C VAL A 621 3.67 -24.88 -0.92
N ALA A 622 3.32 -23.59 -0.97
CA ALA A 622 2.81 -22.86 0.17
C ALA A 622 1.27 -22.94 0.17
N VAL A 623 0.70 -23.46 1.25
CA VAL A 623 -0.75 -23.61 1.42
C VAL A 623 -1.21 -22.61 2.47
N CYS A 624 -2.19 -21.80 2.11
CA CYS A 624 -2.71 -20.75 2.98
C CYS A 624 -4.19 -21.01 3.29
N TYR A 625 -4.50 -21.19 4.56
CA TYR A 625 -5.88 -21.30 5.04
C TYR A 625 -6.39 -19.95 5.54
N PHE A 626 -7.66 -19.67 5.28
CA PHE A 626 -8.37 -18.49 5.79
C PHE A 626 -9.89 -18.69 5.75
N GLY A 627 -10.64 -18.00 6.59
CA GLY A 627 -12.10 -17.97 6.56
C GLY A 627 -12.67 -16.98 5.55
N ASP A 628 -13.97 -17.10 5.22
CA ASP A 628 -14.71 -16.15 4.38
C ASP A 628 -14.68 -14.72 4.93
N GLY A 629 -14.68 -14.56 6.26
CA GLY A 629 -14.50 -13.28 6.93
C GLY A 629 -13.17 -12.60 6.59
N ALA A 630 -12.07 -13.35 6.70
CA ALA A 630 -10.71 -12.86 6.43
C ALA A 630 -10.51 -12.49 4.95
N ALA A 631 -11.30 -13.06 4.04
CA ALA A 631 -11.24 -12.71 2.63
C ALA A 631 -11.76 -11.28 2.31
N SER A 632 -12.33 -10.57 3.29
CA SER A 632 -12.71 -9.15 3.15
C SER A 632 -11.61 -8.17 3.57
N GLU A 633 -10.50 -8.66 4.14
CA GLU A 633 -9.35 -7.82 4.49
C GLU A 633 -8.56 -7.40 3.24
N GLY A 634 -7.87 -6.25 3.33
CA GLY A 634 -6.99 -5.77 2.26
C GLY A 634 -5.88 -6.75 1.90
N ASP A 635 -5.36 -7.48 2.90
CA ASP A 635 -4.28 -8.46 2.73
C ASP A 635 -4.69 -9.66 1.88
N PHE A 636 -5.97 -10.04 1.84
CA PHE A 636 -6.47 -11.05 0.90
C PHE A 636 -6.24 -10.59 -0.55
N HIS A 637 -6.61 -9.34 -0.85
CA HIS A 637 -6.42 -8.76 -2.18
C HIS A 637 -4.94 -8.63 -2.54
N ALA A 638 -4.10 -8.22 -1.59
CA ALA A 638 -2.66 -8.10 -1.77
C ALA A 638 -2.01 -9.46 -2.05
N GLY A 639 -2.32 -10.48 -1.25
CA GLY A 639 -1.72 -11.81 -1.38
C GLY A 639 -2.12 -12.54 -2.67
N LEU A 640 -3.40 -12.49 -3.06
CA LEU A 640 -3.83 -13.09 -4.32
C LEU A 640 -3.27 -12.34 -5.54
N GLY A 641 -3.24 -11.00 -5.48
CA GLY A 641 -2.61 -10.18 -6.52
C GLY A 641 -1.13 -10.49 -6.68
N MET A 642 -0.39 -10.59 -5.57
CA MET A 642 1.03 -10.94 -5.57
C MET A 642 1.26 -12.36 -6.12
N ALA A 643 0.49 -13.34 -5.66
CA ALA A 643 0.59 -14.73 -6.16
C ALA A 643 0.28 -14.83 -7.66
N SER A 644 -0.67 -14.05 -8.16
CA SER A 644 -1.01 -13.99 -9.58
C SER A 644 0.12 -13.38 -10.43
N VAL A 645 0.61 -12.20 -10.05
CA VAL A 645 1.60 -11.44 -10.83
C VAL A 645 2.97 -12.12 -10.79
N LEU A 646 3.43 -12.56 -9.62
CA LEU A 646 4.72 -13.23 -9.46
C LEU A 646 4.72 -14.67 -10.03
N GLY A 647 3.52 -15.23 -10.24
CA GLY A 647 3.30 -16.50 -10.91
C GLY A 647 3.52 -16.47 -12.42
N GLY A 648 3.49 -15.31 -13.05
CA GLY A 648 3.97 -15.13 -14.42
C GLY A 648 2.98 -15.54 -15.52
N ARG A 649 1.67 -15.28 -15.38
CA ARG A 649 0.77 -15.37 -16.55
C ARG A 649 1.15 -14.33 -17.60
N LYS A 650 1.32 -14.77 -18.85
CA LYS A 650 1.38 -13.90 -20.04
C LYS A 650 0.07 -13.10 -20.16
N GLN A 651 0.08 -11.83 -19.78
CA GLN A 651 -0.64 -10.86 -20.60
C GLN A 651 0.30 -10.56 -21.78
N SER A 652 -0.19 -10.75 -23.00
CA SER A 652 0.54 -10.82 -24.29
C SER A 652 1.39 -9.59 -24.70
N LEU A 653 1.93 -8.77 -23.80
CA LEU A 653 2.57 -7.48 -24.14
C LEU A 653 3.93 -7.16 -23.51
N VAL A 654 4.53 -8.00 -22.66
CA VAL A 654 5.82 -7.65 -22.05
C VAL A 654 6.95 -8.52 -22.61
N CYS A 655 7.80 -7.88 -23.43
CA CYS A 655 9.19 -8.24 -23.80
C CYS A 655 9.49 -9.76 -23.86
N THR A 656 9.64 -10.30 -25.07
CA THR A 656 10.27 -11.62 -25.35
C THR A 656 11.73 -11.74 -24.91
N CYS A 657 12.25 -10.73 -24.21
CA CYS A 657 13.59 -10.55 -23.69
C CYS A 657 13.86 -11.37 -22.41
N PHE A 658 12.80 -11.77 -21.68
CA PHE A 658 12.87 -12.58 -20.46
C PHE A 658 12.40 -14.03 -20.71
N SER A 659 12.92 -14.69 -21.73
CA SER A 659 12.55 -16.05 -22.14
C SER A 659 13.09 -17.17 -21.23
N GLY A 660 13.43 -16.89 -19.96
CA GLY A 660 14.08 -17.83 -19.04
C GLY A 660 13.50 -17.88 -17.62
N ILE A 661 12.39 -17.18 -17.34
CA ILE A 661 11.75 -17.23 -16.00
C ILE A 661 10.78 -18.41 -15.98
N ASP A 662 11.04 -19.36 -15.08
CA ASP A 662 10.19 -20.50 -14.76
C ASP A 662 8.82 -19.99 -14.25
N ARG A 663 7.73 -20.32 -14.95
CA ARG A 663 6.40 -19.68 -14.80
C ARG A 663 5.48 -20.43 -13.85
N ASN A 664 5.98 -20.71 -12.67
CA ASN A 664 5.20 -21.38 -11.63
C ASN A 664 4.97 -20.46 -10.42
N GLN A 665 3.77 -20.45 -9.85
CA GLN A 665 3.52 -20.02 -8.47
C GLN A 665 3.01 -21.22 -7.67
N ALA A 666 3.86 -21.70 -6.77
CA ALA A 666 3.57 -22.87 -5.94
C ALA A 666 2.69 -22.50 -4.74
N SER A 667 1.55 -21.86 -4.94
CA SER A 667 0.63 -21.46 -3.86
C SER A 667 -0.78 -22.02 -4.03
N VAL A 668 -1.34 -22.58 -2.96
CA VAL A 668 -2.73 -23.02 -2.88
C VAL A 668 -3.43 -22.27 -1.75
N PHE A 669 -4.49 -21.54 -2.10
CA PHE A 669 -5.30 -20.76 -1.16
C PHE A 669 -6.57 -21.53 -0.85
N ILE A 670 -6.78 -21.89 0.42
CA ILE A 670 -7.93 -22.69 0.87
C ILE A 670 -8.81 -21.81 1.76
N CYS A 671 -9.92 -21.37 1.20
CA CYS A 671 -10.95 -20.64 1.93
C CYS A 671 -11.89 -21.62 2.61
N ARG A 672 -12.03 -21.52 3.93
CA ARG A 672 -13.08 -22.20 4.70
C ARG A 672 -14.27 -21.25 4.82
N ASN A 673 -15.26 -21.43 3.95
CA ASN A 673 -16.47 -20.63 3.98
C ASN A 673 -17.52 -21.36 4.83
N ASN A 674 -17.69 -20.92 6.07
CA ASN A 674 -18.56 -21.58 7.04
C ASN A 674 -19.85 -20.79 7.33
N GLY A 675 -20.10 -19.75 6.54
CA GLY A 675 -21.28 -18.89 6.59
C GLY A 675 -21.20 -17.71 7.57
N PHE A 676 -20.17 -17.63 8.44
CA PHE A 676 -20.12 -16.63 9.51
C PHE A 676 -18.72 -16.15 9.92
N ALA A 677 -18.53 -14.84 9.94
CA ALA A 677 -17.41 -14.16 10.61
C ALA A 677 -17.84 -13.66 11.99
N ILE A 678 -17.53 -14.43 13.05
CA ILE A 678 -18.10 -14.24 14.41
C ILE A 678 -19.64 -14.27 14.33
N SER A 679 -20.29 -13.11 14.34
CA SER A 679 -21.74 -12.93 14.25
C SER A 679 -22.22 -12.48 12.88
N THR A 680 -21.32 -12.01 12.00
CA THR A 680 -21.65 -11.46 10.70
C THR A 680 -21.91 -12.61 9.70
N PRO A 681 -23.14 -12.76 9.18
CA PRO A 681 -23.43 -13.76 8.16
C PRO A 681 -22.82 -13.37 6.81
N THR A 682 -22.60 -14.34 5.91
CA THR A 682 -22.03 -14.08 4.58
C THR A 682 -22.82 -13.06 3.75
N THR A 683 -24.14 -12.93 3.98
CA THR A 683 -25.01 -11.93 3.33
C THR A 683 -24.63 -10.49 3.67
N GLU A 684 -23.96 -10.27 4.81
CA GLU A 684 -23.41 -8.97 5.21
C GLU A 684 -21.90 -8.88 4.95
N GLN A 685 -21.24 -10.02 4.67
CA GLN A 685 -19.81 -10.08 4.41
C GLN A 685 -19.46 -9.75 2.96
N TYR A 686 -20.29 -10.18 2.00
CA TYR A 686 -20.08 -9.91 0.58
C TYR A 686 -21.38 -10.05 -0.25
N ALA A 687 -21.41 -9.39 -1.40
CA ALA A 687 -22.52 -9.45 -2.36
C ALA A 687 -22.25 -10.34 -3.59
N GLY A 688 -21.04 -10.91 -3.69
CA GLY A 688 -20.65 -11.81 -4.78
C GLY A 688 -21.04 -13.26 -4.51
N ASP A 689 -20.75 -14.14 -5.47
CA ASP A 689 -20.95 -15.59 -5.35
C ASP A 689 -19.75 -16.20 -4.59
N GLY A 690 -19.75 -16.03 -3.28
CA GLY A 690 -18.71 -16.51 -2.39
C GLY A 690 -17.32 -15.94 -2.69
N ILE A 691 -16.31 -16.66 -2.22
CA ILE A 691 -14.90 -16.33 -2.40
C ILE A 691 -14.37 -16.92 -3.70
N ALA A 692 -14.89 -18.07 -4.14
CA ALA A 692 -14.48 -18.72 -5.40
C ALA A 692 -14.60 -17.78 -6.62
N SER A 693 -15.65 -16.96 -6.68
CA SER A 693 -15.87 -16.01 -7.79
C SER A 693 -14.82 -14.90 -7.87
N ARG A 694 -14.05 -14.65 -6.81
CA ARG A 694 -12.99 -13.62 -6.78
C ARG A 694 -11.71 -14.09 -7.47
N GLY A 695 -11.37 -15.38 -7.38
CA GLY A 695 -10.12 -15.93 -7.93
C GLY A 695 -9.93 -15.70 -9.44
N PRO A 696 -10.96 -15.89 -10.30
CA PRO A 696 -10.85 -15.57 -11.73
C PRO A 696 -10.50 -14.11 -12.02
N GLY A 697 -10.93 -13.17 -11.16
CA GLY A 697 -10.56 -11.75 -11.26
C GLY A 697 -9.06 -11.51 -11.10
N TYR A 698 -8.38 -12.38 -10.35
CA TYR A 698 -6.92 -12.41 -10.23
C TYR A 698 -6.25 -13.33 -11.26
N GLY A 699 -7.00 -13.91 -12.21
CA GLY A 699 -6.46 -14.90 -13.14
C GLY A 699 -6.02 -16.20 -12.45
N MET A 700 -6.59 -16.55 -11.31
CA MET A 700 -6.35 -17.83 -10.65
C MET A 700 -7.25 -18.91 -11.20
N THR A 701 -6.79 -20.16 -11.10
CA THR A 701 -7.70 -21.30 -11.24
C THR A 701 -8.47 -21.43 -9.94
N THR A 702 -9.79 -21.61 -10.02
CA THR A 702 -10.62 -21.69 -8.82
C THR A 702 -11.59 -22.85 -8.87
N ILE A 703 -11.85 -23.45 -7.72
CA ILE A 703 -12.89 -24.47 -7.51
C ILE A 703 -13.64 -24.18 -6.21
N ARG A 704 -14.94 -24.45 -6.21
CA ARG A 704 -15.75 -24.55 -4.99
C ARG A 704 -16.01 -26.03 -4.71
N VAL A 705 -15.86 -26.44 -3.46
CA VAL A 705 -16.00 -27.84 -3.03
C VAL A 705 -16.93 -27.93 -1.83
N ASP A 706 -17.65 -29.05 -1.72
CA ASP A 706 -18.38 -29.37 -0.51
C ASP A 706 -17.36 -29.69 0.60
N GLY A 707 -17.23 -28.78 1.55
CA GLY A 707 -16.27 -28.85 2.65
C GLY A 707 -16.60 -29.90 3.71
N ASN A 708 -17.80 -30.48 3.68
CA ASN A 708 -18.17 -31.63 4.51
C ASN A 708 -17.73 -32.96 3.85
N ASP A 709 -17.25 -32.93 2.59
CA ASP A 709 -16.99 -34.12 1.76
C ASP A 709 -15.49 -34.32 1.72
N VAL A 710 -14.99 -35.15 2.62
CA VAL A 710 -13.55 -35.37 2.74
C VAL A 710 -12.95 -35.91 1.44
N LEU A 711 -13.71 -36.65 0.61
CA LEU A 711 -13.23 -37.16 -0.67
C LEU A 711 -13.19 -36.05 -1.72
N ALA A 712 -14.22 -35.18 -1.78
CA ALA A 712 -14.20 -34.04 -2.68
C ALA A 712 -13.07 -33.05 -2.34
N VAL A 713 -12.88 -32.75 -1.04
CA VAL A 713 -11.78 -31.91 -0.55
C VAL A 713 -10.43 -32.53 -0.90
N LEU A 714 -10.23 -33.82 -0.62
CA LEU A 714 -9.00 -34.55 -0.93
C LEU A 714 -8.67 -34.47 -2.43
N GLY A 715 -9.65 -34.78 -3.29
CA GLY A 715 -9.48 -34.75 -4.74
C GLY A 715 -9.15 -33.35 -5.26
N ALA A 716 -9.90 -32.34 -4.83
CA ALA A 716 -9.71 -30.96 -5.24
C ALA A 716 -8.36 -30.39 -4.80
N VAL A 717 -7.93 -30.67 -3.57
CA VAL A 717 -6.65 -30.15 -3.06
C VAL A 717 -5.46 -30.91 -3.68
N ARG A 718 -5.58 -32.22 -3.96
CA ARG A 718 -4.56 -32.96 -4.72
C ARG A 718 -4.38 -32.37 -6.12
N GLU A 719 -5.48 -32.06 -6.79
CA GLU A 719 -5.45 -31.43 -8.11
C GLU A 719 -4.94 -29.99 -8.05
N ALA A 720 -5.34 -29.22 -7.03
CA ALA A 720 -4.85 -27.86 -6.80
C ALA A 720 -3.33 -27.85 -6.59
N ARG A 721 -2.82 -28.76 -5.75
CA ARG A 721 -1.38 -28.97 -5.53
C ARG A 721 -0.67 -29.35 -6.82
N ARG A 722 -1.20 -30.31 -7.57
CA ARG A 722 -0.62 -30.74 -8.86
C ARG A 722 -0.54 -29.58 -9.86
N ARG A 723 -1.57 -28.73 -9.93
CA ARG A 723 -1.59 -27.53 -10.78
C ARG A 723 -0.62 -26.46 -10.32
N ALA A 724 -0.53 -26.22 -9.01
CA ALA A 724 0.43 -25.29 -8.43
C ALA A 724 1.89 -25.77 -8.57
N LEU A 725 2.12 -27.06 -8.81
CA LEU A 725 3.47 -27.61 -9.07
C LEU A 725 3.79 -27.79 -10.56
N ALA A 726 2.81 -27.64 -11.45
CA ALA A 726 3.02 -27.81 -12.88
C ALA A 726 4.07 -26.79 -13.38
N GLY A 727 5.16 -27.28 -13.98
CA GLY A 727 6.20 -26.41 -14.54
C GLY A 727 5.76 -25.68 -15.82
N GLY A 728 6.57 -24.72 -16.27
CA GLY A 728 6.30 -23.97 -17.52
C GLY A 728 5.05 -23.10 -17.44
N ASP A 729 4.35 -22.88 -18.56
CA ASP A 729 3.19 -21.98 -18.66
C ASP A 729 1.92 -22.46 -17.91
N GLY A 730 1.99 -23.62 -17.22
CA GLY A 730 0.85 -24.26 -16.54
C GLY A 730 0.78 -24.05 -15.02
N GLY A 731 1.85 -23.59 -14.38
CA GLY A 731 1.93 -23.40 -12.93
C GLY A 731 1.18 -22.16 -12.48
N GLN A 732 0.11 -22.34 -11.72
CA GLN A 732 -0.78 -21.23 -11.35
C GLN A 732 -1.20 -21.34 -9.89
N ALA A 733 -1.31 -20.19 -9.24
CA ALA A 733 -1.95 -20.12 -7.95
C ALA A 733 -3.40 -20.62 -8.06
N VAL A 734 -3.81 -21.48 -7.12
CA VAL A 734 -5.13 -22.09 -7.11
C VAL A 734 -5.89 -21.61 -5.88
N LEU A 735 -7.16 -21.23 -6.07
CA LEU A 735 -8.10 -20.93 -5.00
C LEU A 735 -9.08 -22.10 -4.85
N VAL A 736 -9.23 -22.61 -3.64
CA VAL A 736 -10.19 -23.66 -3.27
C VAL A 736 -11.12 -23.07 -2.22
N GLU A 737 -12.41 -22.99 -2.51
CA GLU A 737 -13.42 -22.58 -1.53
C GLU A 737 -14.15 -23.83 -1.01
N CYS A 738 -13.88 -24.21 0.24
CA CYS A 738 -14.58 -25.27 0.94
C CYS A 738 -15.83 -24.70 1.62
N MET A 739 -17.01 -25.08 1.13
CA MET A 739 -18.29 -24.70 1.72
C MET A 739 -18.60 -25.63 2.89
N SER A 740 -18.72 -25.08 4.09
CA SER A 740 -19.01 -25.83 5.30
C SER A 740 -19.98 -25.03 6.18
N TYR A 741 -20.18 -25.47 7.42
CA TYR A 741 -20.98 -24.78 8.41
C TYR A 741 -20.31 -24.80 9.77
N ARG A 742 -20.22 -23.63 10.42
CA ARG A 742 -19.64 -23.53 11.76
C ARG A 742 -20.64 -24.02 12.81
N VAL A 743 -20.60 -25.31 13.10
CA VAL A 743 -21.52 -25.95 14.08
C VAL A 743 -21.26 -25.43 15.50
N GLY A 744 -20.00 -25.26 15.87
CA GLY A 744 -19.61 -24.69 17.16
C GLY A 744 -19.84 -23.18 17.25
N HIS A 745 -19.70 -22.64 18.46
CA HIS A 745 -19.55 -21.20 18.66
C HIS A 745 -18.27 -20.67 18.00
N HIS A 746 -18.16 -19.37 17.80
CA HIS A 746 -16.93 -18.78 17.26
C HIS A 746 -15.73 -19.10 18.16
N SER A 747 -15.87 -18.83 19.47
CA SER A 747 -14.86 -19.02 20.51
C SER A 747 -15.55 -19.21 21.86
N THR A 748 -14.80 -19.41 22.95
CA THR A 748 -15.27 -19.32 24.34
C THR A 748 -15.94 -17.99 24.69
N SER A 749 -15.55 -16.93 24.00
CA SER A 749 -16.03 -15.57 24.24
C SER A 749 -17.31 -15.25 23.46
N ASP A 750 -17.89 -16.24 22.77
CA ASP A 750 -19.04 -16.08 21.89
C ASP A 750 -20.18 -17.02 22.27
N ASP A 751 -21.41 -16.50 22.28
CA ASP A 751 -22.63 -17.30 22.29
C ASP A 751 -23.35 -17.13 20.95
N SER A 752 -23.19 -18.13 20.10
CA SER A 752 -23.73 -18.04 18.75
C SER A 752 -25.24 -18.13 18.66
N PHE A 753 -25.94 -18.53 19.71
CA PHE A 753 -27.40 -18.54 19.71
C PHE A 753 -28.00 -17.14 19.85
N ALA A 754 -27.18 -16.13 20.14
CA ALA A 754 -27.60 -14.73 20.10
C ALA A 754 -27.91 -14.24 18.68
N TYR A 755 -27.34 -14.87 17.63
CA TYR A 755 -27.48 -14.43 16.24
C TYR A 755 -27.73 -15.57 15.23
N ARG A 756 -27.84 -16.83 15.68
CA ARG A 756 -28.21 -17.99 14.83
C ARG A 756 -29.31 -18.83 15.46
N PRO A 757 -30.31 -19.29 14.68
CA PRO A 757 -31.33 -20.21 15.16
C PRO A 757 -30.72 -21.55 15.61
N LYS A 758 -31.15 -22.06 16.78
CA LYS A 758 -30.75 -23.39 17.26
C LYS A 758 -31.08 -24.51 16.27
N GLN A 759 -32.23 -24.40 15.61
CA GLN A 759 -32.69 -25.40 14.66
C GLN A 759 -31.74 -25.54 13.47
N GLU A 760 -31.25 -24.42 12.94
CA GLU A 760 -30.28 -24.40 11.84
C GLU A 760 -29.03 -25.21 12.20
N VAL A 761 -28.46 -24.94 13.38
CA VAL A 761 -27.27 -25.67 13.88
C VAL A 761 -27.54 -27.17 14.05
N GLU A 762 -28.72 -27.54 14.57
CA GLU A 762 -29.11 -28.94 14.76
C GLU A 762 -29.34 -29.69 13.44
N ASP A 763 -29.83 -28.99 12.41
CA ASP A 763 -29.99 -29.56 11.08
C ASP A 763 -28.62 -29.88 10.46
N TRP A 764 -27.65 -28.96 10.55
CA TRP A 764 -26.27 -29.22 10.10
C TRP A 764 -25.59 -30.37 10.86
N LYS A 765 -25.82 -30.48 12.18
CA LYS A 765 -25.27 -31.60 12.98
C LYS A 765 -25.79 -32.97 12.57
N LYS A 766 -27.01 -33.04 12.03
CA LYS A 766 -27.72 -34.31 11.77
C LYS A 766 -27.76 -34.67 10.30
N ILE A 767 -28.03 -33.69 9.44
CA ILE A 767 -28.32 -33.90 8.02
C ILE A 767 -27.04 -33.88 7.19
N ASP A 768 -26.16 -32.90 7.42
CA ASP A 768 -24.93 -32.74 6.62
C ASP A 768 -23.68 -32.73 7.51
N ASN A 769 -23.50 -33.84 8.21
CA ASN A 769 -22.40 -34.06 9.15
C ASN A 769 -21.22 -34.77 8.46
N PRO A 770 -20.00 -34.20 8.46
CA PRO A 770 -18.84 -34.78 7.78
C PRO A 770 -18.43 -36.15 8.34
N HIS A 771 -18.55 -36.37 9.65
CA HIS A 771 -18.25 -37.67 10.28
C HIS A 771 -19.25 -38.74 9.85
N TYR A 772 -20.54 -38.41 9.89
CA TYR A 772 -21.59 -39.34 9.48
C TYR A 772 -21.39 -39.77 8.02
N ARG A 773 -21.19 -38.78 7.14
CA ARG A 773 -21.03 -39.01 5.70
C ARG A 773 -19.85 -39.90 5.38
N PHE A 774 -18.67 -39.61 5.93
CA PHE A 774 -17.50 -40.42 5.65
C PHE A 774 -17.54 -41.80 6.33
N ARG A 775 -18.10 -41.90 7.54
CA ARG A 775 -18.35 -43.20 8.19
C ARG A 775 -19.17 -44.13 7.32
N LYS A 776 -20.29 -43.64 6.76
CA LYS A 776 -21.18 -44.44 5.92
C LYS A 776 -20.47 -44.94 4.67
N PHE A 777 -19.62 -44.12 4.06
CA PHE A 777 -18.75 -44.54 2.98
C PHE A 777 -17.82 -45.69 3.41
N LEU A 778 -17.14 -45.56 4.55
CA LEU A 778 -16.24 -46.61 5.06
C LEU A 778 -16.98 -47.91 5.41
N GLU A 779 -18.16 -47.82 6.04
CA GLU A 779 -19.03 -48.97 6.35
C GLU A 779 -19.44 -49.69 5.05
N SER A 780 -19.83 -48.94 4.00
CA SER A 780 -20.21 -49.51 2.70
C SER A 780 -19.09 -50.30 2.01
N ARG A 781 -17.83 -49.97 2.34
CA ARG A 781 -16.62 -50.64 1.83
C ARG A 781 -16.14 -51.78 2.73
N GLY A 782 -16.78 -52.00 3.88
CA GLY A 782 -16.29 -52.94 4.90
C GLY A 782 -14.99 -52.49 5.57
N TRP A 783 -14.73 -51.18 5.58
CA TRP A 783 -13.50 -50.59 6.11
C TRP A 783 -13.64 -50.07 7.54
N TRP A 784 -14.87 -49.98 8.05
CA TRP A 784 -15.17 -49.49 9.39
C TRP A 784 -16.42 -50.18 9.96
N SER A 785 -16.50 -50.30 11.28
CA SER A 785 -17.70 -50.78 12.00
C SER A 785 -18.07 -49.88 13.17
N HIS A 786 -19.29 -50.04 13.68
CA HIS A 786 -19.76 -49.30 14.85
C HIS A 786 -18.95 -49.65 16.11
N GLU A 787 -18.57 -50.91 16.28
CA GLU A 787 -17.75 -51.37 17.41
C GLU A 787 -16.35 -50.74 17.39
N GLU A 788 -15.75 -50.61 16.20
CA GLU A 788 -14.47 -49.91 16.03
C GLU A 788 -14.58 -48.43 16.37
N GLU A 789 -15.68 -47.78 15.98
CA GLU A 789 -15.92 -46.36 16.29
C GLU A 789 -16.00 -46.09 17.80
N GLU A 790 -16.80 -46.87 18.52
CA GLU A 790 -16.98 -46.68 19.96
C GLU A 790 -15.70 -47.01 20.73
N ALA A 791 -14.95 -48.03 20.30
CA ALA A 791 -13.64 -48.33 20.85
C ALA A 791 -12.64 -47.18 20.64
N LEU A 792 -12.60 -46.61 19.42
CA LEU A 792 -11.71 -45.48 19.12
C LEU A 792 -12.09 -44.23 19.91
N LYS A 793 -13.37 -43.86 19.98
CA LYS A 793 -13.82 -42.70 20.76
C LYS A 793 -13.46 -42.83 22.24
N ALA A 794 -13.66 -44.01 22.81
CA ALA A 794 -13.29 -44.27 24.20
C ALA A 794 -11.78 -44.12 24.42
N GLU A 795 -10.97 -44.67 23.51
CA GLU A 795 -9.52 -44.58 23.58
C GLU A 795 -9.00 -43.15 23.39
N GLN A 796 -9.47 -42.44 22.36
CA GLN A 796 -9.09 -41.04 22.12
C GLN A 796 -9.49 -40.15 23.29
N LYS A 797 -10.70 -40.31 23.85
CA LYS A 797 -11.12 -39.58 25.05
C LYS A 797 -10.19 -39.85 26.22
N ARG A 798 -9.79 -41.11 26.43
CA ARG A 798 -8.83 -41.49 27.48
C ARG A 798 -7.48 -40.81 27.28
N GLN A 799 -6.92 -40.86 26.06
CA GLN A 799 -5.64 -40.24 25.72
C GLN A 799 -5.68 -38.71 25.89
N VAL A 800 -6.73 -38.06 25.38
CA VAL A 800 -6.91 -36.60 25.51
C VAL A 800 -6.95 -36.18 26.97
N MET A 801 -7.72 -36.88 27.81
CA MET A 801 -7.79 -36.58 29.24
C MET A 801 -6.50 -36.87 29.99
N GLU A 802 -5.75 -37.91 29.58
CA GLU A 802 -4.45 -38.24 30.15
C GLU A 802 -3.43 -37.12 29.86
N GLU A 803 -3.32 -36.70 28.61
CA GLU A 803 -2.40 -35.63 28.21
C GLU A 803 -2.81 -34.26 28.76
N PHE A 804 -4.12 -33.98 28.86
CA PHE A 804 -4.62 -32.76 29.51
C PHE A 804 -4.17 -32.70 30.97
N LYS A 805 -4.36 -33.78 31.75
CA LYS A 805 -3.92 -33.84 33.16
C LYS A 805 -2.42 -33.69 33.31
N LYS A 806 -1.64 -34.29 32.41
CA LYS A 806 -0.18 -34.12 32.38
C LYS A 806 0.18 -32.65 32.14
N ALA A 807 -0.45 -32.02 31.15
CA ALA A 807 -0.18 -30.63 30.78
C ALA A 807 -0.59 -29.62 31.87
N GLU A 808 -1.72 -29.84 32.54
CA GLU A 808 -2.22 -29.00 33.65
C GLU A 808 -1.28 -29.06 34.87
N ALA A 809 -0.66 -30.21 35.12
CA ALA A 809 0.28 -30.39 36.22
C ALA A 809 1.69 -29.82 35.93
N MET A 810 1.99 -29.49 34.68
CA MET A 810 3.29 -28.92 34.31
C MET A 810 3.37 -27.44 34.71
N LYS A 811 4.57 -27.02 35.08
CA LYS A 811 4.86 -25.60 35.32
C LYS A 811 4.87 -24.82 34.01
N ARG A 812 4.66 -23.50 34.11
CA ARG A 812 4.89 -22.54 33.02
C ARG A 812 6.39 -22.35 32.78
N PRO A 813 6.79 -21.89 31.57
CA PRO A 813 8.17 -21.50 31.29
C PRO A 813 8.68 -20.47 32.31
N PRO A 814 10.01 -20.36 32.54
CA PRO A 814 10.57 -19.32 33.41
C PRO A 814 10.13 -17.92 32.97
N LEU A 815 9.80 -17.04 33.93
CA LEU A 815 9.42 -15.65 33.63
C LEU A 815 10.49 -14.89 32.83
N SER A 816 11.76 -15.23 33.00
CA SER A 816 12.86 -14.61 32.24
C SER A 816 12.75 -14.83 30.73
N GLU A 817 12.06 -15.89 30.29
CA GLU A 817 11.80 -16.16 28.87
C GLU A 817 10.83 -15.15 28.24
N LEU A 818 10.16 -14.30 29.00
CA LEU A 818 9.35 -13.21 28.41
C LEU A 818 10.23 -12.23 27.60
N PHE A 819 11.51 -12.14 27.93
CA PHE A 819 12.47 -11.22 27.29
C PHE A 819 13.31 -11.89 26.20
N THR A 820 13.20 -13.20 26.00
CA THR A 820 14.01 -13.92 25.00
C THR A 820 13.29 -13.99 23.66
N ASP A 821 14.05 -14.16 22.56
CA ASP A 821 13.56 -14.19 21.17
C ASP A 821 12.75 -12.95 20.71
N VAL A 822 12.82 -11.84 21.45
CA VAL A 822 12.37 -10.52 20.95
C VAL A 822 13.24 -10.09 19.78
N TYR A 823 14.54 -10.34 19.90
CA TYR A 823 15.56 -10.22 18.86
C TYR A 823 16.42 -11.49 18.85
N GLU A 824 17.12 -11.74 17.75
CA GLU A 824 18.19 -12.74 17.71
C GLU A 824 19.41 -12.21 18.47
N ASP A 825 20.09 -13.09 19.23
CA ASP A 825 21.37 -12.77 19.87
C ASP A 825 22.45 -12.62 18.78
N GLY A 826 22.53 -11.44 18.17
CA GLY A 826 23.52 -11.12 17.14
C GLY A 826 24.93 -10.89 17.70
N ASN A 827 25.86 -10.49 16.83
CA ASN A 827 27.25 -10.16 17.22
C ASN A 827 27.37 -9.00 18.23
N SER A 828 26.33 -8.17 18.34
CA SER A 828 26.21 -7.06 19.29
C SER A 828 25.62 -7.46 20.65
N GLY A 829 25.17 -8.71 20.81
CA GLY A 829 24.49 -9.20 22.01
C GLY A 829 23.04 -8.71 22.12
N GLU A 830 22.39 -9.10 23.22
CA GLU A 830 21.04 -8.64 23.56
C GLU A 830 20.98 -7.11 23.68
N PRO A 831 19.93 -6.44 23.15
CA PRO A 831 19.76 -5.01 23.32
C PRO A 831 19.80 -4.60 24.80
N TRP A 832 20.61 -3.57 25.13
CA TRP A 832 20.88 -3.17 26.52
C TRP A 832 19.61 -2.91 27.33
N ASN A 833 18.57 -2.37 26.71
CA ASN A 833 17.29 -2.07 27.33
C ASN A 833 16.49 -3.34 27.68
N VAL A 834 16.62 -4.41 26.89
CA VAL A 834 16.02 -5.71 27.19
C VAL A 834 16.73 -6.35 28.39
N SER A 835 18.07 -6.28 28.43
CA SER A 835 18.86 -6.76 29.57
C SER A 835 18.55 -5.98 30.85
N GLU A 836 18.41 -4.66 30.77
CA GLU A 836 18.02 -3.79 31.88
C GLU A 836 16.64 -4.17 32.41
N GLN A 837 15.62 -4.26 31.54
CA GLN A 837 14.27 -4.65 31.94
C GLN A 837 14.20 -6.05 32.56
N ARG A 838 15.00 -7.01 32.07
CA ARG A 838 15.12 -8.34 32.69
C ARG A 838 15.72 -8.24 34.10
N ALA A 839 16.73 -7.41 34.30
CA ALA A 839 17.33 -7.17 35.61
C ALA A 839 16.35 -6.46 36.56
N GLU A 840 15.57 -5.50 36.06
CA GLU A 840 14.52 -4.81 36.81
C GLU A 840 13.43 -5.79 37.26
N LEU A 841 12.95 -6.68 36.37
CA LEU A 841 11.99 -7.72 36.77
C LEU A 841 12.58 -8.61 37.86
N LYS A 842 13.85 -9.01 37.73
CA LYS A 842 14.51 -9.81 38.77
C LYS A 842 14.54 -9.06 40.11
N ALA A 843 14.94 -7.79 40.12
CA ALA A 843 14.95 -6.97 41.33
C ALA A 843 13.54 -6.78 41.92
N HIS A 844 12.52 -6.65 41.06
CA HIS A 844 11.13 -6.59 41.48
C HIS A 844 10.70 -7.90 42.16
N LEU A 845 11.02 -9.06 41.57
CA LEU A 845 10.71 -10.37 42.15
C LEU A 845 11.45 -10.59 43.48
N ASP A 846 12.72 -10.21 43.57
CA ASP A 846 13.51 -10.31 44.81
C ASP A 846 12.87 -9.48 45.95
N LYS A 847 12.35 -8.29 45.63
CA LYS A 847 11.78 -7.36 46.61
C LYS A 847 10.32 -7.67 46.96
N TYR A 848 9.50 -8.06 45.98
CA TYR A 848 8.04 -8.12 46.09
C TYR A 848 7.46 -9.53 45.93
N GLY A 849 8.24 -10.51 45.46
CA GLY A 849 7.77 -11.86 45.15
C GLY A 849 7.15 -12.62 46.32
N ASN A 850 7.53 -12.27 47.56
CA ASN A 850 7.05 -12.91 48.79
C ASN A 850 6.13 -12.02 49.65
N VAL A 851 5.65 -10.90 49.12
CA VAL A 851 4.95 -9.87 49.92
C VAL A 851 3.42 -10.02 49.86
N TRP A 852 2.87 -10.61 48.79
CA TRP A 852 1.43 -10.71 48.56
C TRP A 852 1.04 -12.13 48.17
N GLU A 853 0.17 -12.76 48.97
CA GLU A 853 -0.19 -14.19 48.84
C GLU A 853 -0.69 -14.61 47.45
N PRO A 854 -1.58 -13.85 46.76
CA PRO A 854 -1.95 -14.17 45.38
C PRO A 854 -0.75 -14.20 44.41
N TYR A 855 0.23 -13.32 44.61
CA TYR A 855 1.42 -13.29 43.76
C TYR A 855 2.34 -14.48 44.01
N ILE A 856 2.53 -14.87 45.27
CA ILE A 856 3.28 -16.08 45.65
C ILE A 856 2.67 -17.32 44.98
N LYS A 857 1.35 -17.47 45.05
CA LYS A 857 0.63 -18.59 44.42
C LYS A 857 0.77 -18.60 42.91
N GLU A 858 0.78 -17.42 42.27
CA GLU A 858 0.94 -17.32 40.83
C GLU A 858 2.39 -17.63 40.41
N LEU A 859 3.40 -17.08 41.11
CA LEU A 859 4.81 -17.35 40.87
C LEU A 859 5.17 -18.84 41.03
N ALA A 860 4.52 -19.54 41.96
CA ALA A 860 4.72 -20.98 42.16
C ALA A 860 4.37 -21.83 40.92
N LYS A 861 3.57 -21.30 39.98
CA LYS A 861 3.20 -21.97 38.72
C LYS A 861 4.32 -21.90 37.69
N PHE A 862 5.27 -20.99 37.81
CA PHE A 862 6.41 -20.85 36.90
C PHE A 862 7.56 -21.77 37.35
N LYS A 863 8.36 -22.23 36.39
CA LYS A 863 9.61 -22.96 36.62
C LYS A 863 10.66 -22.06 37.23
#